data_AF-A0A8W8NLM9-F1
#
_entry.id   AF-A0A8W8NLM9-F1
#
_cell.length_a   1.000
_cell.length_b   1.000
_cell.length_c   1.000
_cell.angle_alpha   90.00
_cell.angle_beta   90.00
_cell.angle_gamma   90.00
#
_symmetry.space_group_name_H-M   'P 1'
#
loop_
_entity.id
_entity.type
_entity.pdbx_description
1 polymer ?
#
loop_
_entity_poly.entity_id
_entity_poly.type
_entity_poly.pdbx_seq_one_letter_code
_entity_poly.pdbx_strand_id
1 'polypeptide(L)'
;MLIKNINREHLVKPGEVCVFELDVINEGDQLVVIQKDNCSQKLFYSNEENIARIILIRSDSIPVIEAKLAVYRNYKHLIIQRNIWLQHEYEEFDEVAKLIAYERLSSICVSIELLINVFTIGLSRINSEPIGKQSTTEDIKTVCNKTFNIAKDEAVGLVNCNFYQKGEWGDMIAQFIHEKFYVNGEPEIADVLNEIKKICQKTVDDLNNILRGLEDFLLKVQPEDQSKVIEEWCKREVIQAGPALQKYPSIIQFIAGHTKDGQIVVKVYLRNDDKEAESYFKNGSKMLKDTKFEFVCVNKNSKAILKEVEKITHHEKRAPAIDRSTLAKLGNVIQEEGIKIYAQYSNVIGIGISQVRCVGDMIINEPCIVLYCLDKNIIPFGEKPLPESIAGWPCDIREDFVMFGKCPRPCPSPSLNFPESGCSIGIPSVDSAGSVGFLVESKNPIYKMQCGFLTASHVAIDGFEVLYHHKSLLSMNHLLSTREHCIVHPSWLDSGNIDFRIGKVVESFIGNYGSNKRGLDFALVKNHICRQEEKDTLPVADDRQLFDGMSVIKTGRTTGTTVGVLKNNTLSVRVNKSFLSRGYFAFFNCYAIENTSNEIFFSEGDSGSGVFVKESDGALKPLGIAFAFLNSQTAVCRIDEIVKSLDLTIVKYRTSP
;
A
#
# COMPACT_ATOMS: atom_id res chain seq x y z
N MET A 1 2.12 1.78 -25.42
CA MET A 1 3.19 0.84 -25.82
C MET A 1 4.40 1.19 -24.97
N LEU A 2 4.71 0.41 -23.93
CA LEU A 2 5.85 0.65 -23.04
C LEU A 2 7.12 0.17 -23.76
N ILE A 3 7.98 1.10 -24.18
CA ILE A 3 9.17 0.75 -24.97
C ILE A 3 10.33 0.50 -24.00
N LYS A 4 10.71 -0.78 -23.84
CA LYS A 4 11.81 -1.22 -22.97
C LYS A 4 13.20 -1.21 -23.64
N ASN A 5 13.31 -0.88 -24.93
CA ASN A 5 14.60 -0.84 -25.63
C ASN A 5 14.53 0.07 -26.85
N ILE A 6 15.46 1.01 -26.97
CA ILE A 6 15.69 1.77 -28.19
C ILE A 6 17.19 1.77 -28.52
N ASN A 7 17.52 1.22 -29.69
CA ASN A 7 18.79 1.40 -30.38
C ASN A 7 18.94 2.84 -30.89
N ARG A 8 20.19 3.30 -31.00
CA ARG A 8 20.70 4.68 -31.22
C ARG A 8 20.09 5.57 -32.34
N GLU A 9 19.03 5.17 -33.05
CA GLU A 9 18.52 5.90 -34.22
C GLU A 9 17.00 6.18 -34.23
N HIS A 10 16.24 5.91 -33.15
CA HIS A 10 14.85 6.37 -33.09
C HIS A 10 14.78 7.82 -32.61
N LEU A 11 14.25 8.71 -33.48
CA LEU A 11 13.63 9.96 -33.06
C LEU A 11 12.41 9.62 -32.20
N VAL A 12 12.39 10.08 -30.95
CA VAL A 12 11.27 9.89 -30.03
C VAL A 12 10.05 10.63 -30.58
N LYS A 13 8.90 9.95 -30.62
CA LYS A 13 7.65 10.55 -31.10
C LYS A 13 6.92 11.28 -29.96
N PRO A 14 6.24 12.39 -30.23
CA PRO A 14 5.41 13.07 -29.24
C PRO A 14 4.43 12.11 -28.56
N GLY A 15 4.45 12.09 -27.22
CA GLY A 15 3.65 11.16 -26.43
C GLY A 15 4.15 9.72 -26.33
N GLU A 16 5.41 9.48 -26.64
CA GLU A 16 6.15 8.35 -26.08
C GLU A 16 6.45 8.61 -24.60
N VAL A 17 6.53 7.53 -23.83
CA VAL A 17 6.65 7.58 -22.36
C VAL A 17 8.00 7.05 -21.96
N CYS A 18 8.76 7.86 -21.25
CA CYS A 18 10.00 7.42 -20.64
C CYS A 18 9.74 7.00 -19.19
N VAL A 19 9.95 5.72 -18.89
CA VAL A 19 9.77 5.16 -17.55
C VAL A 19 11.13 4.85 -16.93
N PHE A 20 11.34 5.36 -15.72
CA PHE A 20 12.49 5.08 -14.87
C PHE A 20 12.01 4.31 -13.63
N GLU A 21 12.44 3.05 -13.50
CA GLU A 21 11.96 2.17 -12.42
C GLU A 21 12.89 2.24 -11.20
N LEU A 22 12.28 2.52 -10.04
CA LEU A 22 12.95 2.57 -8.75
C LEU A 22 12.25 1.64 -7.75
N ASP A 23 13.04 0.91 -6.98
CA ASP A 23 12.57 0.15 -5.82
C ASP A 23 12.90 0.94 -4.55
N VAL A 24 11.94 1.06 -3.63
CA VAL A 24 12.14 1.66 -2.30
C VAL A 24 12.08 0.54 -1.27
N ILE A 25 13.17 0.39 -0.51
CA ILE A 25 13.31 -0.65 0.51
C ILE A 25 13.57 -0.04 1.89
N ASN A 26 13.34 -0.84 2.92
CA ASN A 26 13.57 -0.47 4.30
C ASN A 26 14.91 -1.05 4.77
N GLU A 27 15.88 -0.20 5.08
CA GLU A 27 17.16 -0.58 5.71
C GLU A 27 17.22 0.01 7.13
N GLY A 28 16.94 -0.84 8.13
CA GLY A 28 16.87 -0.41 9.54
C GLY A 28 15.67 0.50 9.80
N ASP A 29 15.95 1.78 10.10
CA ASP A 29 14.98 2.85 10.29
C ASP A 29 14.95 3.85 9.11
N GLN A 30 15.66 3.57 8.01
CA GLN A 30 15.73 4.45 6.84
C GLN A 30 15.13 3.82 5.59
N LEU A 31 14.59 4.67 4.72
CA LEU A 31 14.14 4.27 3.39
C LEU A 31 15.26 4.52 2.38
N VAL A 32 15.65 3.48 1.66
CA VAL A 32 16.71 3.52 0.65
C VAL A 32 16.07 3.35 -0.73
N VAL A 33 16.52 4.16 -1.68
CA VAL A 33 16.03 4.15 -3.07
C VAL A 33 17.07 3.45 -3.94
N ILE A 34 16.65 2.37 -4.60
CA ILE A 34 17.50 1.53 -5.44
C ILE A 34 17.01 1.60 -6.88
N GLN A 35 17.94 1.80 -7.81
CA GLN A 35 17.63 1.80 -9.23
C GLN A 35 17.63 0.37 -9.78
N LYS A 36 16.55 -0.01 -10.50
CA LYS A 36 16.38 -1.37 -11.00
C LYS A 36 17.09 -1.65 -12.33
N ASP A 37 17.17 -0.66 -13.23
CA ASP A 37 17.76 -0.83 -14.56
C ASP A 37 18.54 0.42 -15.04
N ASN A 38 19.67 0.20 -15.72
CA ASN A 38 20.50 1.26 -16.33
C ASN A 38 20.12 1.59 -17.79
N CYS A 39 19.23 0.81 -18.41
CA CYS A 39 19.03 0.86 -19.86
C CYS A 39 18.25 2.10 -20.36
N SER A 40 17.43 2.75 -19.52
CA SER A 40 16.60 3.90 -19.87
C SER A 40 17.16 5.28 -19.48
N GLN A 41 18.34 5.35 -18.83
CA GLN A 41 18.91 6.62 -18.34
C GLN A 41 19.10 7.65 -19.46
N LYS A 42 19.60 7.25 -20.64
CA LYS A 42 19.93 8.22 -21.72
C LYS A 42 18.73 8.99 -22.24
N LEU A 43 17.58 8.33 -22.39
CA LEU A 43 16.36 8.99 -22.86
C LEU A 43 15.71 9.83 -21.75
N PHE A 44 15.77 9.34 -20.51
CA PHE A 44 15.24 10.05 -19.33
C PHE A 44 15.97 11.38 -19.09
N TYR A 45 17.29 11.40 -19.33
CA TYR A 45 18.14 12.60 -19.26
C TYR A 45 18.25 13.37 -20.59
N SER A 46 17.56 12.96 -21.67
CA SER A 46 17.54 13.70 -22.94
C SER A 46 16.81 15.04 -22.79
N ASN A 47 17.22 16.06 -23.57
CA ASN A 47 16.59 17.39 -23.56
C ASN A 47 15.37 17.49 -24.49
N GLU A 48 14.82 16.35 -24.92
CA GLU A 48 13.68 16.35 -25.83
C GLU A 48 12.40 16.84 -25.14
N GLU A 49 11.72 17.77 -25.80
CA GLU A 49 10.45 18.36 -25.37
C GLU A 49 9.27 17.46 -25.79
N ASN A 50 8.12 17.59 -25.12
CA ASN A 50 6.88 16.82 -25.39
C ASN A 50 6.94 15.31 -25.10
N ILE A 51 7.75 14.91 -24.10
CA ILE A 51 7.87 13.53 -23.61
C ILE A 51 7.35 13.45 -22.18
N ALA A 52 6.40 12.55 -21.95
CA ALA A 52 5.96 12.20 -20.60
C ALA A 52 7.06 11.40 -19.90
N ARG A 53 7.63 11.97 -18.82
CA ARG A 53 8.66 11.32 -17.99
C ARG A 53 8.05 10.83 -16.69
N ILE A 54 8.24 9.55 -16.39
CA ILE A 54 7.63 8.90 -15.24
C ILE A 54 8.71 8.16 -14.45
N ILE A 55 8.75 8.38 -13.14
CA ILE A 55 9.42 7.47 -12.22
C ILE A 55 8.37 6.49 -11.71
N LEU A 56 8.52 5.22 -12.07
CA LEU A 56 7.70 4.14 -11.54
C LEU A 56 8.34 3.60 -10.27
N ILE A 57 7.64 3.77 -9.16
CA ILE A 57 8.09 3.44 -7.82
C ILE A 57 7.44 2.12 -7.41
N ARG A 58 8.27 1.19 -6.94
CA ARG A 58 7.84 -0.04 -6.29
C ARG A 58 8.27 -0.04 -4.84
N SER A 59 7.43 -0.59 -3.99
CA SER A 59 7.78 -0.79 -2.58
C SER A 59 6.96 -1.93 -1.99
N ASP A 60 7.59 -2.68 -1.08
CA ASP A 60 6.91 -3.71 -0.31
C ASP A 60 6.78 -3.23 1.13
N SER A 61 5.56 -3.32 1.67
CA SER A 61 5.26 -3.04 3.07
C SER A 61 5.66 -1.62 3.54
N ILE A 62 5.61 -0.66 2.61
CA ILE A 62 5.85 0.77 2.82
C ILE A 62 4.62 1.54 2.29
N PRO A 63 4.11 2.57 2.99
CA PRO A 63 3.01 3.38 2.46
C PRO A 63 3.42 4.13 1.19
N VAL A 64 2.51 4.26 0.23
CA VAL A 64 2.73 4.86 -1.10
C VAL A 64 3.34 6.26 -0.97
N ILE A 65 2.79 7.09 -0.08
CA ILE A 65 3.26 8.47 0.12
C ILE A 65 4.66 8.50 0.73
N GLU A 66 5.01 7.56 1.62
CA GLU A 66 6.35 7.47 2.19
C GLU A 66 7.39 7.05 1.14
N ALA A 67 7.04 6.09 0.28
CA ALA A 67 7.89 5.69 -0.84
C ALA A 67 8.10 6.83 -1.84
N LYS A 68 7.03 7.56 -2.20
CA LYS A 68 7.08 8.74 -3.06
C LYS A 68 7.94 9.86 -2.47
N LEU A 69 7.80 10.15 -1.17
CA LEU A 69 8.64 11.14 -0.49
C LEU A 69 10.12 10.73 -0.51
N ALA A 70 10.43 9.45 -0.26
CA ALA A 70 11.81 8.97 -0.33
C ALA A 70 12.44 9.20 -1.72
N VAL A 71 11.70 8.89 -2.79
CA VAL A 71 12.14 9.15 -4.17
C VAL A 71 12.25 10.64 -4.45
N TYR A 72 11.25 11.44 -4.06
CA TYR A 72 11.28 12.89 -4.24
C TYR A 72 12.52 13.52 -3.60
N ARG A 73 12.89 13.12 -2.37
CA ARG A 73 14.11 13.63 -1.71
C ARG A 73 15.37 13.34 -2.52
N ASN A 74 15.50 12.13 -3.04
CA ASN A 74 16.69 11.71 -3.80
C ASN A 74 16.78 12.36 -5.19
N TYR A 75 15.64 12.69 -5.80
CA TYR A 75 15.58 13.19 -7.19
C TYR A 75 14.97 14.58 -7.33
N LYS A 76 14.83 15.35 -6.23
CA LYS A 76 14.11 16.64 -6.18
C LYS A 76 14.46 17.60 -7.31
N HIS A 77 15.75 17.86 -7.49
CA HIS A 77 16.23 18.78 -8.54
C HIS A 77 15.82 18.31 -9.93
N LEU A 78 15.93 17.02 -10.20
CA LEU A 78 15.60 16.43 -11.49
C LEU A 78 14.09 16.46 -11.74
N ILE A 79 13.29 16.15 -10.72
CA ILE A 79 11.83 16.15 -10.79
C ILE A 79 11.30 17.54 -11.13
N ILE A 80 11.78 18.57 -10.41
CA ILE A 80 11.35 19.96 -10.63
C ILE A 80 11.81 20.46 -11.99
N GLN A 81 13.08 20.24 -12.36
CA GLN A 81 13.63 20.76 -13.61
C GLN A 81 12.98 20.18 -14.85
N ARG A 82 12.52 18.91 -14.79
CA ARG A 82 12.06 18.16 -15.98
C ARG A 82 10.61 17.73 -15.92
N ASN A 83 9.84 18.28 -14.98
CA ASN A 83 8.43 17.97 -14.76
C ASN A 83 8.13 16.46 -14.75
N ILE A 84 8.86 15.71 -13.93
CA ILE A 84 8.80 14.24 -13.91
C ILE A 84 7.68 13.77 -12.99
N TRP A 85 6.79 12.92 -13.50
CA TRP A 85 5.69 12.34 -12.74
C TRP A 85 6.13 11.17 -11.85
N LEU A 86 5.72 11.17 -10.58
CA LEU A 86 5.95 10.08 -9.63
C LEU A 86 4.72 9.18 -9.56
N GLN A 87 4.85 7.96 -10.08
CA GLN A 87 3.80 6.94 -10.07
C GLN A 87 4.22 5.78 -9.16
N HIS A 88 3.37 5.38 -8.21
CA HIS A 88 3.54 4.11 -7.50
C HIS A 88 2.79 3.00 -8.23
N GLU A 89 3.31 1.77 -8.21
CA GLU A 89 2.66 0.61 -8.85
C GLU A 89 1.31 0.19 -8.23
N TYR A 90 0.98 0.76 -7.07
CA TYR A 90 -0.27 0.49 -6.36
C TYR A 90 -1.32 1.56 -6.65
N GLU A 91 -1.00 2.61 -7.41
CA GLU A 91 -1.95 3.62 -7.81
C GLU A 91 -2.50 3.32 -9.21
N GLU A 92 -3.72 3.77 -9.47
CA GLU A 92 -4.27 3.79 -10.82
C GLU A 92 -3.42 4.68 -11.73
N PHE A 93 -3.39 4.34 -13.02
CA PHE A 93 -2.59 5.03 -14.03
C PHE A 93 -3.36 6.16 -14.73
N ASP A 94 -4.48 6.62 -14.17
CA ASP A 94 -5.33 7.65 -14.78
C ASP A 94 -4.59 8.97 -15.02
N GLU A 95 -3.83 9.45 -14.03
CA GLU A 95 -3.05 10.69 -14.18
C GLU A 95 -1.89 10.52 -15.17
N VAL A 96 -1.29 9.33 -15.22
CA VAL A 96 -0.31 8.99 -16.24
C VAL A 96 -0.96 9.00 -17.64
N ALA A 97 -2.15 8.44 -17.78
CA ALA A 97 -2.88 8.45 -19.05
C ALA A 97 -3.27 9.87 -19.49
N LYS A 98 -3.72 10.72 -18.55
CA LYS A 98 -3.97 12.15 -18.78
C LYS A 98 -2.72 12.88 -19.23
N LEU A 99 -1.59 12.69 -18.54
CA LEU A 99 -0.30 13.28 -18.91
C LEU A 99 0.10 12.88 -20.34
N ILE A 100 0.00 11.60 -20.68
CA ILE A 100 0.32 11.12 -22.04
C ILE A 100 -0.61 11.74 -23.09
N ALA A 101 -1.91 11.81 -22.80
CA ALA A 101 -2.88 12.42 -23.70
C ALA A 101 -2.59 13.91 -23.88
N TYR A 102 -2.31 14.63 -22.80
CA TYR A 102 -1.98 16.05 -22.79
C TYR A 102 -0.75 16.37 -23.63
N GLU A 103 0.36 15.63 -23.45
CA GLU A 103 1.60 15.82 -24.23
C GLU A 103 1.37 15.57 -25.73
N ARG A 104 0.62 14.52 -26.08
CA ARG A 104 0.26 14.23 -27.48
C ARG A 104 -0.55 15.35 -28.11
N LEU A 105 -1.61 15.77 -27.44
CA LEU A 105 -2.52 16.79 -27.95
C LEU A 105 -1.82 18.14 -28.05
N SER A 106 -0.99 18.50 -27.07
CA SER A 106 -0.21 19.73 -27.08
C SER A 106 0.69 19.78 -28.32
N SER A 107 1.40 18.69 -28.61
CA SER A 107 2.22 18.60 -29.82
C SER A 107 1.42 18.69 -31.12
N ILE A 108 0.21 18.11 -31.17
CA ILE A 108 -0.68 18.21 -32.34
C ILE A 108 -1.19 19.65 -32.49
N CYS A 109 -1.56 20.33 -31.40
CA CYS A 109 -2.02 21.72 -31.43
C CYS A 109 -0.93 22.64 -32.01
N VAL A 110 0.30 22.52 -31.51
CA VAL A 110 1.48 23.23 -32.03
C VAL A 110 1.68 22.96 -33.54
N SER A 111 1.46 21.73 -33.97
CA SER A 111 1.58 21.36 -35.39
C SER A 111 0.48 22.00 -36.26
N ILE A 112 -0.74 22.09 -35.75
CA ILE A 112 -1.88 22.72 -36.44
C ILE A 112 -1.73 24.24 -36.46
N GLU A 113 -1.30 24.86 -35.36
CA GLU A 113 -0.97 26.29 -35.30
C GLU A 113 0.08 26.65 -36.33
N LEU A 114 1.12 25.82 -36.49
CA LEU A 114 2.11 26.01 -37.54
C LEU A 114 1.46 25.99 -38.93
N LEU A 115 0.59 25.02 -39.21
CA LEU A 115 -0.12 24.95 -40.50
C LEU A 115 -1.01 26.17 -40.73
N ILE A 116 -1.75 26.62 -39.71
CA ILE A 116 -2.58 27.84 -39.78
C ILE A 116 -1.70 29.04 -40.13
N ASN A 117 -0.55 29.20 -39.47
CA ASN A 117 0.40 30.29 -39.74
C ASN A 117 0.96 30.22 -41.16
N VAL A 118 1.34 29.02 -41.64
CA VAL A 118 1.82 28.81 -43.02
C VAL A 118 0.76 29.21 -44.04
N PHE A 119 -0.48 28.76 -43.87
CA PHE A 119 -1.56 29.10 -44.80
C PHE A 119 -1.92 30.58 -44.74
N THR A 120 -1.90 31.20 -43.55
CA THR A 120 -2.19 32.62 -43.36
C THR A 120 -1.13 33.52 -43.99
N ILE A 121 0.16 33.23 -43.77
CA ILE A 121 1.29 33.96 -44.37
C ILE A 121 1.33 33.71 -45.89
N GLY A 122 1.09 32.48 -46.33
CA GLY A 122 1.02 32.15 -47.75
C GLY A 122 -0.09 32.93 -48.47
N LEU A 123 -1.28 33.02 -47.85
CA LEU A 123 -2.41 33.78 -48.38
C LEU A 123 -2.12 35.28 -48.48
N SER A 124 -1.48 35.87 -47.46
CA SER A 124 -1.12 37.30 -47.48
C SER A 124 -0.13 37.63 -48.59
N ARG A 125 0.82 36.72 -48.86
CA ARG A 125 1.79 36.84 -49.94
C ARG A 125 1.17 36.65 -51.32
N ILE A 126 0.31 35.65 -51.51
CA ILE A 126 -0.47 35.46 -52.74
C ILE A 126 -1.31 36.72 -53.05
N ASN A 127 -1.81 37.40 -52.02
CA ASN A 127 -2.53 38.67 -52.19
C ASN A 127 -1.63 39.84 -52.65
N SER A 128 -0.31 39.74 -52.45
CA SER A 128 0.66 40.80 -52.77
C SER A 128 1.42 40.60 -54.08
N GLU A 129 1.44 39.40 -54.67
CA GLU A 129 2.18 39.12 -55.91
C GLU A 129 1.36 39.47 -57.17
N PRO A 130 1.91 40.27 -58.10
CA PRO A 130 1.27 40.55 -59.38
C PRO A 130 1.48 39.37 -60.34
N ILE A 131 0.54 38.44 -60.38
CA ILE A 131 0.54 37.35 -61.35
C ILE A 131 -0.05 37.88 -62.67
N GLY A 132 0.73 37.81 -63.74
CA GLY A 132 0.34 38.33 -65.06
C GLY A 132 -0.85 37.57 -65.66
N LYS A 133 -1.67 38.25 -66.47
CA LYS A 133 -2.85 37.67 -67.15
C LYS A 133 -2.54 36.48 -68.10
N GLN A 134 -1.27 36.12 -68.30
CA GLN A 134 -0.78 35.04 -69.17
C GLN A 134 0.08 34.01 -68.41
N SER A 135 -0.10 33.86 -67.10
CA SER A 135 0.66 32.88 -66.31
C SER A 135 0.29 31.44 -66.66
N THR A 136 1.31 30.64 -66.91
CA THR A 136 1.18 29.21 -67.20
C THR A 136 0.96 28.40 -65.91
N THR A 137 0.52 27.16 -66.04
CA THR A 137 0.33 26.24 -64.92
C THR A 137 1.62 26.02 -64.11
N GLU A 138 2.77 26.01 -64.78
CA GLU A 138 4.09 25.89 -64.14
C GLU A 138 4.44 27.16 -63.35
N ASP A 139 3.99 28.33 -63.80
CA ASP A 139 4.16 29.59 -63.08
C ASP A 139 3.37 29.60 -61.77
N ILE A 140 2.13 29.10 -61.78
CA ILE A 140 1.28 28.99 -60.58
C ILE A 140 1.89 27.99 -59.59
N LYS A 141 2.38 26.85 -60.08
CA LYS A 141 3.04 25.82 -59.28
C LYS A 141 4.32 26.38 -58.62
N THR A 142 5.13 27.11 -59.39
CA THR A 142 6.35 27.75 -58.93
C THR A 142 6.08 28.82 -57.88
N VAL A 143 5.06 29.66 -58.10
CA VAL A 143 4.64 30.70 -57.15
C VAL A 143 4.13 30.09 -55.85
N CYS A 144 3.28 29.06 -55.91
CA CYS A 144 2.77 28.39 -54.71
C CYS A 144 3.91 27.72 -53.94
N ASN A 145 4.79 26.99 -54.62
CA ASN A 145 5.95 26.36 -54.00
C ASN A 145 6.86 27.38 -53.32
N LYS A 146 7.21 28.46 -54.02
CA LYS A 146 8.06 29.52 -53.45
C LYS A 146 7.39 30.20 -52.25
N THR A 147 6.13 30.57 -52.38
CA THR A 147 5.39 31.31 -51.35
C THR A 147 5.19 30.47 -50.09
N PHE A 148 4.73 29.22 -50.21
CA PHE A 148 4.51 28.36 -49.05
C PHE A 148 5.81 27.83 -48.44
N ASN A 149 6.90 27.70 -49.21
CA ASN A 149 8.22 27.41 -48.63
C ASN A 149 8.75 28.58 -47.78
N ILE A 150 8.59 29.83 -48.22
CA ILE A 150 9.02 30.98 -47.40
C ILE A 150 8.09 31.17 -46.19
N ALA A 151 6.77 31.02 -46.39
CA ALA A 151 5.80 31.08 -45.30
C ALA A 151 6.07 30.04 -44.22
N LYS A 152 6.55 28.85 -44.61
CA LYS A 152 7.03 27.80 -43.72
C LYS A 152 8.23 28.25 -42.89
N ASP A 153 9.27 28.77 -43.52
CA ASP A 153 10.48 29.20 -42.79
C ASP A 153 10.15 30.30 -41.76
N GLU A 154 9.22 31.21 -42.10
CA GLU A 154 8.72 32.23 -41.18
C GLU A 154 7.84 31.66 -40.06
N ALA A 155 6.93 30.74 -40.38
CA ALA A 155 6.06 30.10 -39.39
C ALA A 155 6.85 29.26 -38.39
N VAL A 156 7.92 28.57 -38.82
CA VAL A 156 8.80 27.81 -37.91
C VAL A 156 9.48 28.74 -36.89
N GLY A 157 9.89 29.93 -37.33
CA GLY A 157 10.44 30.96 -36.43
C GLY A 157 9.43 31.52 -35.42
N LEU A 158 8.13 31.46 -35.73
CA LEU A 158 7.05 31.91 -34.85
C LEU A 158 6.68 30.88 -33.78
N VAL A 159 6.87 29.58 -34.06
CA VAL A 159 6.37 28.47 -33.22
C VAL A 159 7.51 27.75 -32.47
N ASN A 160 8.77 28.16 -32.65
CA ASN A 160 9.96 27.64 -31.94
C ASN A 160 10.00 26.10 -31.85
N CYS A 161 9.70 25.41 -32.96
CA CYS A 161 9.47 23.96 -32.99
C CYS A 161 10.59 23.20 -33.72
N ASN A 162 11.20 22.21 -33.05
CA ASN A 162 12.23 21.33 -33.63
C ASN A 162 11.67 20.11 -34.38
N PHE A 163 10.34 19.90 -34.34
CA PHE A 163 9.66 18.71 -34.82
C PHE A 163 9.07 18.88 -36.22
N TYR A 164 9.88 19.18 -37.22
CA TYR A 164 9.40 19.06 -38.60
C TYR A 164 10.45 18.43 -39.52
N GLN A 165 10.18 17.18 -39.92
CA GLN A 165 10.83 16.57 -41.07
C GLN A 165 10.48 17.39 -42.32
N LYS A 166 11.48 17.56 -43.20
CA LYS A 166 11.35 18.11 -44.56
C LYS A 166 10.26 17.36 -45.33
N GLY A 167 9.00 17.76 -45.18
CA GLY A 167 7.91 17.29 -46.01
C GLY A 167 7.74 18.19 -47.24
N GLU A 168 7.47 17.56 -48.38
CA GLU A 168 7.14 18.15 -49.69
C GLU A 168 5.72 18.75 -49.70
N TRP A 169 5.33 19.49 -48.65
CA TRP A 169 3.96 20.04 -48.52
C TRP A 169 3.66 21.08 -49.60
N GLY A 170 4.66 21.88 -49.98
CA GLY A 170 4.57 22.79 -51.12
C GLY A 170 4.17 22.02 -52.37
N ASP A 171 4.86 20.93 -52.68
CA ASP A 171 4.60 20.12 -53.86
C ASP A 171 3.23 19.43 -53.80
N MET A 172 2.81 18.93 -52.64
CA MET A 172 1.47 18.36 -52.45
C MET A 172 0.35 19.38 -52.61
N ILE A 173 0.50 20.59 -52.04
CA ILE A 173 -0.47 21.68 -52.19
C ILE A 173 -0.51 22.13 -53.65
N ALA A 174 0.65 22.30 -54.27
CA ALA A 174 0.76 22.69 -55.67
C ALA A 174 0.19 21.61 -56.62
N GLN A 175 0.35 20.33 -56.29
CA GLN A 175 -0.26 19.21 -57.02
C GLN A 175 -1.77 19.12 -56.80
N PHE A 176 -2.27 19.34 -55.57
CA PHE A 176 -3.70 19.37 -55.29
C PHE A 176 -4.40 20.51 -56.02
N ILE A 177 -3.79 21.71 -56.01
CA ILE A 177 -4.24 22.85 -56.82
C ILE A 177 -4.25 22.43 -58.30
N HIS A 178 -3.17 21.84 -58.82
CA HIS A 178 -3.11 21.36 -60.19
C HIS A 178 -4.24 20.38 -60.55
N GLU A 179 -4.51 19.35 -59.74
CA GLU A 179 -5.56 18.35 -59.96
C GLU A 179 -6.98 18.94 -59.90
N LYS A 180 -7.20 19.93 -59.04
CA LYS A 180 -8.51 20.61 -58.88
C LYS A 180 -8.87 21.52 -60.05
N PHE A 181 -7.88 22.09 -60.73
CA PHE A 181 -8.08 23.05 -61.82
C PHE A 181 -7.90 22.45 -63.22
N TYR A 182 -7.61 21.15 -63.34
CA TYR A 182 -7.56 20.42 -64.61
C TYR A 182 -8.65 19.35 -64.71
N VAL A 183 -9.79 19.72 -65.30
CA VAL A 183 -10.73 18.77 -65.93
C VAL A 183 -10.94 19.27 -67.36
N ASN A 184 -10.46 18.50 -68.35
CA ASN A 184 -10.63 18.73 -69.79
C ASN A 184 -9.84 19.87 -70.48
N GLY A 185 -8.68 20.28 -69.96
CA GLY A 185 -7.61 20.85 -70.79
C GLY A 185 -7.59 22.35 -71.11
N GLU A 186 -8.45 23.20 -70.53
CA GLU A 186 -8.31 24.67 -70.64
C GLU A 186 -8.57 25.40 -69.30
N PRO A 187 -7.65 26.25 -68.81
CA PRO A 187 -7.85 27.04 -67.60
C PRO A 187 -8.27 28.50 -67.89
N GLU A 188 -9.35 28.99 -67.26
CA GLU A 188 -9.60 30.43 -67.13
C GLU A 188 -8.82 31.00 -65.92
N ILE A 189 -7.64 31.58 -66.21
CA ILE A 189 -6.61 31.99 -65.23
C ILE A 189 -7.10 33.03 -64.19
N ALA A 190 -8.11 33.85 -64.51
CA ALA A 190 -8.61 34.89 -63.61
C ALA A 190 -9.41 34.34 -62.41
N ASP A 191 -10.04 33.17 -62.54
CA ASP A 191 -10.80 32.53 -61.46
C ASP A 191 -9.96 31.58 -60.60
N VAL A 192 -8.85 31.06 -61.13
CA VAL A 192 -7.94 30.15 -60.42
C VAL A 192 -7.39 30.77 -59.14
N LEU A 193 -6.99 32.06 -59.17
CA LEU A 193 -6.48 32.73 -57.97
C LEU A 193 -7.54 32.96 -56.91
N ASN A 194 -8.76 33.31 -57.33
CA ASN A 194 -9.87 33.46 -56.40
C ASN A 194 -10.25 32.13 -55.75
N GLU A 195 -10.21 31.04 -56.51
CA GLU A 195 -10.46 29.71 -55.97
C GLU A 195 -9.32 29.21 -55.08
N ILE A 196 -8.04 29.47 -55.39
CA ILE A 196 -6.92 29.19 -54.49
C ILE A 196 -7.11 29.94 -53.16
N LYS A 197 -7.48 31.24 -53.21
CA LYS A 197 -7.75 32.02 -52.00
C LYS A 197 -8.90 31.43 -51.18
N LYS A 198 -10.01 31.05 -51.83
CA LYS A 198 -11.15 30.41 -51.15
C LYS A 198 -10.76 29.09 -50.49
N ILE A 199 -9.99 28.25 -51.19
CA ILE A 199 -9.51 26.97 -50.65
C ILE A 199 -8.61 27.20 -49.45
N CYS A 200 -7.61 28.08 -49.57
CA CYS A 200 -6.70 28.40 -48.47
C CYS A 200 -7.44 28.99 -47.25
N GLN A 201 -8.38 29.93 -47.46
CA GLN A 201 -9.18 30.49 -46.38
C GLN A 201 -10.04 29.42 -45.70
N LYS A 202 -10.72 28.59 -46.48
CA LYS A 202 -11.50 27.47 -45.94
C LYS A 202 -10.63 26.50 -45.14
N THR A 203 -9.43 26.18 -45.62
CA THR A 203 -8.47 25.34 -44.89
C THR A 203 -8.07 25.98 -43.56
N VAL A 204 -7.82 27.30 -43.53
CA VAL A 204 -7.54 28.02 -42.27
C VAL A 204 -8.73 27.93 -41.32
N ASP A 205 -9.96 28.15 -41.81
CA ASP A 205 -11.17 28.07 -40.98
C ASP A 205 -11.38 26.66 -40.42
N ASP A 206 -11.19 25.62 -41.25
CA ASP A 206 -11.29 24.21 -40.85
C ASP A 206 -10.21 23.85 -39.82
N LEU A 207 -8.97 24.28 -40.02
CA LEU A 207 -7.88 24.05 -39.07
C LEU A 207 -8.12 24.78 -37.73
N ASN A 208 -8.64 26.01 -37.75
CA ASN A 208 -9.05 26.73 -36.54
C ASN A 208 -10.19 26.02 -35.80
N ASN A 209 -11.14 25.40 -36.52
CA ASN A 209 -12.19 24.58 -35.91
C ASN A 209 -11.61 23.34 -35.23
N ILE A 210 -10.67 22.66 -35.89
CA ILE A 210 -9.98 21.49 -35.32
C ILE A 210 -9.15 21.90 -34.09
N LEU A 211 -8.38 22.98 -34.19
CA LEU A 211 -7.55 23.49 -33.09
C LEU A 211 -8.40 23.77 -31.85
N ARG A 212 -9.52 24.49 -31.99
CA ARG A 212 -10.46 24.74 -30.87
C ARG A 212 -10.99 23.45 -30.25
N GLY A 213 -11.36 22.46 -31.07
CA GLY A 213 -11.81 21.16 -30.57
C GLY A 213 -10.73 20.40 -29.80
N LEU A 214 -9.45 20.55 -30.19
CA LEU A 214 -8.32 19.95 -29.49
C LEU A 214 -7.97 20.69 -28.20
N GLU A 215 -8.03 22.03 -28.19
CA GLU A 215 -7.87 22.86 -26.99
C GLU A 215 -8.95 22.54 -25.94
N ASP A 216 -10.20 22.38 -26.37
CA ASP A 216 -11.30 21.94 -25.50
C ASP A 216 -11.05 20.55 -24.90
N PHE A 217 -10.39 19.65 -25.66
CA PHE A 217 -10.03 18.33 -25.17
C PHE A 217 -8.81 18.36 -24.25
N LEU A 218 -7.82 19.22 -24.51
CA LEU A 218 -6.67 19.47 -23.64
C LEU A 218 -7.11 19.87 -22.23
N LEU A 219 -8.11 20.74 -22.11
CA LEU A 219 -8.69 21.14 -20.82
C LEU A 219 -9.30 19.95 -20.05
N LYS A 220 -9.82 18.94 -20.74
CA LYS A 220 -10.43 17.75 -20.11
C LYS A 220 -9.39 16.72 -19.66
N VAL A 221 -8.22 16.71 -20.28
CA VAL A 221 -7.12 15.77 -19.96
C VAL A 221 -5.96 16.45 -19.24
N GLN A 222 -6.16 17.66 -18.74
CA GLN A 222 -5.15 18.36 -17.95
C GLN A 222 -4.81 17.52 -16.70
N PRO A 223 -3.54 17.10 -16.55
CA PRO A 223 -3.13 16.33 -15.38
C PRO A 223 -3.16 17.19 -14.11
N GLU A 224 -3.22 16.55 -12.95
CA GLU A 224 -3.09 17.24 -11.68
C GLU A 224 -1.75 17.99 -11.57
N ASP A 225 -1.76 19.11 -10.85
CA ASP A 225 -0.54 19.85 -10.53
C ASP A 225 0.27 19.08 -9.48
N GLN A 226 1.24 18.30 -9.95
CA GLN A 226 2.08 17.48 -9.08
C GLN A 226 2.82 18.29 -8.02
N SER A 227 3.13 19.57 -8.27
CA SER A 227 3.82 20.40 -7.29
C SER A 227 2.94 20.59 -6.05
N LYS A 228 1.64 20.85 -6.24
CA LYS A 228 0.66 20.91 -5.15
C LYS A 228 0.49 19.57 -4.45
N VAL A 229 0.49 18.48 -5.21
CA VAL A 229 0.40 17.12 -4.64
C VAL A 229 1.65 16.81 -3.77
N ILE A 230 2.84 17.21 -4.22
CA ILE A 230 4.09 17.04 -3.45
C ILE A 230 4.11 17.92 -2.20
N GLU A 231 3.60 19.16 -2.27
CA GLU A 231 3.46 20.05 -1.11
C GLU A 231 2.61 19.40 -0.02
N GLU A 232 1.52 18.75 -0.42
CA GLU A 232 0.66 17.98 0.46
C GLU A 232 1.42 16.83 1.14
N TRP A 233 2.20 16.05 0.39
CA TRP A 233 3.00 14.96 0.95
C TRP A 233 4.03 15.46 1.97
N CYS A 234 4.68 16.59 1.67
CA CYS A 234 5.72 17.16 2.52
C CYS A 234 5.20 17.56 3.91
N LYS A 235 3.89 17.80 4.08
CA LYS A 235 3.27 18.04 5.41
C LYS A 235 3.50 16.89 6.40
N ARG A 236 3.69 15.65 5.93
CA ARG A 236 4.02 14.50 6.79
C ARG A 236 5.37 14.65 7.49
N GLU A 237 6.32 15.34 6.87
CA GLU A 237 7.67 15.54 7.42
C GLU A 237 7.72 16.65 8.47
N VAL A 238 6.78 17.58 8.40
CA VAL A 238 6.65 18.70 9.33
C VAL A 238 6.32 18.20 10.74
N ILE A 239 5.62 17.07 10.84
CA ILE A 239 5.26 16.43 12.10
C ILE A 239 6.43 15.54 12.58
N GLN A 240 7.29 16.11 13.41
CA GLN A 240 8.45 15.41 13.99
C GLN A 240 8.06 14.56 15.21
N ALA A 241 7.27 13.51 14.98
CA ALA A 241 6.81 12.63 16.05
C ALA A 241 7.90 11.69 16.61
N GLY A 242 8.98 11.43 15.85
CA GLY A 242 10.03 10.45 16.19
C GLY A 242 10.61 10.57 17.60
N PRO A 243 11.10 11.74 18.03
CA PRO A 243 11.64 11.92 19.38
C PRO A 243 10.62 11.66 20.50
N ALA A 244 9.36 12.07 20.30
CA ALA A 244 8.30 11.84 21.27
C ALA A 244 7.97 10.35 21.42
N LEU A 245 7.94 9.64 20.29
CA LEU A 245 7.66 8.20 20.25
C LEU A 245 8.78 7.36 20.86
N GLN A 246 10.04 7.79 20.72
CA GLN A 246 11.17 7.14 21.41
C GLN A 246 11.14 7.39 22.91
N LYS A 247 10.77 8.61 23.33
CA LYS A 247 10.83 9.01 24.73
C LYS A 247 9.65 8.50 25.55
N TYR A 248 8.45 8.41 24.96
CA TYR A 248 7.23 8.04 25.66
C TYR A 248 6.59 6.79 25.05
N PRO A 249 6.88 5.59 25.61
CA PRO A 249 6.27 4.32 25.16
C PRO A 249 4.74 4.26 25.31
N SER A 250 4.15 5.20 26.05
CA SER A 250 2.70 5.37 26.17
C SER A 250 2.05 5.77 24.85
N ILE A 251 2.80 6.39 23.92
CA ILE A 251 2.28 6.74 22.59
C ILE A 251 2.32 5.49 21.70
N ILE A 252 1.14 5.01 21.33
CA ILE A 252 0.96 3.80 20.50
C ILE A 252 0.91 4.14 19.02
N GLN A 253 0.33 5.27 18.62
CA GLN A 253 0.23 5.64 17.21
C GLN A 253 -0.17 7.11 17.09
N PHE A 254 0.01 7.70 15.91
CA PHE A 254 -0.69 8.93 15.55
C PHE A 254 -1.11 8.89 14.08
N ILE A 255 -2.10 9.71 13.74
CA ILE A 255 -2.53 10.00 12.38
C ILE A 255 -2.56 11.51 12.21
N ALA A 256 -2.16 11.98 11.04
CA ALA A 256 -2.17 13.40 10.71
C ALA A 256 -2.67 13.62 9.29
N GLY A 257 -3.55 14.60 9.13
CA GLY A 257 -4.23 14.83 7.88
C GLY A 257 -5.24 15.96 7.96
N HIS A 258 -6.19 15.92 7.04
CA HIS A 258 -7.31 16.84 6.99
C HIS A 258 -8.62 16.12 7.31
N THR A 259 -9.53 16.78 8.00
CA THR A 259 -10.93 16.36 8.05
C THR A 259 -11.65 16.72 6.75
N LYS A 260 -12.88 16.21 6.56
CA LYS A 260 -13.68 16.48 5.35
C LYS A 260 -13.97 17.97 5.12
N ASP A 261 -13.98 18.79 6.17
CA ASP A 261 -14.12 20.25 6.14
C ASP A 261 -12.79 21.00 5.94
N GLY A 262 -11.67 20.28 5.78
CA GLY A 262 -10.35 20.84 5.46
C GLY A 262 -9.48 21.19 6.68
N GLN A 263 -10.01 21.08 7.90
CA GLN A 263 -9.26 21.36 9.13
C GLN A 263 -8.08 20.37 9.30
N ILE A 264 -6.88 20.91 9.53
CA ILE A 264 -5.71 20.09 9.83
C ILE A 264 -5.84 19.51 11.24
N VAL A 265 -5.75 18.19 11.35
CA VAL A 265 -5.85 17.46 12.61
C VAL A 265 -4.67 16.50 12.78
N VAL A 266 -4.12 16.48 13.99
CA VAL A 266 -3.18 15.45 14.45
C VAL A 266 -3.81 14.73 15.62
N LYS A 267 -4.12 13.45 15.43
CA LYS A 267 -4.74 12.59 16.44
C LYS A 267 -3.73 11.56 16.93
N VAL A 268 -3.46 11.58 18.23
CA VAL A 268 -2.44 10.77 18.90
C VAL A 268 -3.12 9.76 19.81
N TYR A 269 -2.78 8.48 19.65
CA TYR A 269 -3.31 7.36 20.41
C TYR A 269 -2.31 6.98 21.50
N LEU A 270 -2.75 7.11 22.75
CA LEU A 270 -2.01 6.80 23.96
C LEU A 270 -2.58 5.54 24.60
N ARG A 271 -1.71 4.65 25.10
CA ARG A 271 -2.11 3.45 25.84
C ARG A 271 -2.95 3.79 27.07
N ASN A 272 -2.43 4.71 27.87
CA ASN A 272 -3.01 5.22 29.10
C ASN A 272 -2.98 6.75 29.06
N ASP A 273 -3.63 7.42 30.01
CA ASP A 273 -3.45 8.86 30.12
C ASP A 273 -1.99 9.18 30.45
N ASP A 274 -1.37 10.03 29.64
CA ASP A 274 0.00 10.47 29.83
C ASP A 274 0.13 11.94 29.44
N LYS A 275 -0.11 12.83 30.40
CA LYS A 275 -0.10 14.27 30.18
C LYS A 275 1.28 14.82 29.83
N GLU A 276 2.34 14.13 30.25
CA GLU A 276 3.70 14.51 29.91
C GLU A 276 3.97 14.21 28.43
N ALA A 277 3.58 13.02 27.97
CA ALA A 277 3.66 12.65 26.56
C ALA A 277 2.81 13.58 25.67
N GLU A 278 1.58 13.92 26.09
CA GLU A 278 0.72 14.87 25.36
C GLU A 278 1.42 16.23 25.17
N SER A 279 1.93 16.80 26.26
CA SER A 279 2.61 18.10 26.25
C SER A 279 3.88 18.06 25.41
N TYR A 280 4.69 17.02 25.57
CA TYR A 280 5.93 16.86 24.82
C TYR A 280 5.69 16.71 23.31
N PHE A 281 4.73 15.87 22.91
CA PHE A 281 4.39 15.67 21.50
C PHE A 281 3.93 16.97 20.84
N LYS A 282 3.08 17.73 21.55
CA LYS A 282 2.56 19.01 21.06
C LYS A 282 3.67 20.06 20.89
N ASN A 283 4.61 20.13 21.85
CA ASN A 283 5.70 21.11 21.83
C ASN A 283 6.84 20.74 20.86
N GLY A 284 7.10 19.44 20.66
CA GLY A 284 8.17 18.95 19.80
C GLY A 284 7.87 18.99 18.30
N SER A 285 6.61 19.13 17.93
CA SER A 285 6.20 19.13 16.52
C SER A 285 6.26 20.57 15.97
N LYS A 286 7.06 20.82 14.92
CA LYS A 286 7.06 22.12 14.21
C LYS A 286 5.70 22.29 13.53
N MET A 287 4.82 23.10 14.09
CA MET A 287 3.41 23.06 13.70
C MET A 287 3.10 23.82 12.41
N LEU A 288 2.27 23.19 11.57
CA LEU A 288 1.47 23.90 10.57
C LEU A 288 0.50 24.83 11.33
N LYS A 289 0.33 26.08 10.85
CA LYS A 289 -0.61 27.02 11.46
C LYS A 289 -2.00 26.38 11.57
N ASP A 290 -2.70 26.67 12.67
CA ASP A 290 -4.08 26.24 12.91
C ASP A 290 -4.30 24.72 13.03
N THR A 291 -3.26 23.94 13.39
CA THR A 291 -3.39 22.49 13.64
C THR A 291 -4.17 22.19 14.92
N LYS A 292 -5.22 21.37 14.81
CA LYS A 292 -5.97 20.83 15.96
C LYS A 292 -5.30 19.53 16.44
N PHE A 293 -5.08 19.42 17.74
CA PHE A 293 -4.60 18.18 18.36
C PHE A 293 -5.71 17.44 19.08
N GLU A 294 -5.76 16.14 18.89
CA GLU A 294 -6.65 15.23 19.61
C GLU A 294 -5.83 14.12 20.26
N PHE A 295 -6.04 13.87 21.55
CA PHE A 295 -5.37 12.80 22.27
C PHE A 295 -6.40 11.77 22.72
N VAL A 296 -6.18 10.53 22.31
CA VAL A 296 -7.08 9.40 22.58
C VAL A 296 -6.41 8.43 23.53
N CYS A 297 -6.98 8.27 24.72
CA CYS A 297 -6.60 7.21 25.64
C CYS A 297 -7.30 5.91 25.22
N VAL A 298 -6.55 5.01 24.62
CA VAL A 298 -7.02 3.75 24.02
C VAL A 298 -7.78 2.90 25.04
N ASN A 299 -7.22 2.72 26.23
CA ASN A 299 -7.86 1.94 27.29
C ASN A 299 -9.19 2.54 27.79
N LYS A 300 -9.38 3.86 27.69
CA LYS A 300 -10.65 4.52 28.03
C LYS A 300 -11.66 4.47 26.89
N ASN A 301 -11.20 4.70 25.67
CA ASN A 301 -12.06 4.79 24.49
C ASN A 301 -12.53 3.40 23.99
N SER A 302 -11.82 2.33 24.38
CA SER A 302 -12.21 0.95 24.10
C SER A 302 -13.68 0.66 24.43
N LYS A 303 -14.21 1.20 25.55
CA LYS A 303 -15.61 0.99 25.95
C LYS A 303 -16.63 1.53 24.95
N ALA A 304 -16.35 2.63 24.27
CA ALA A 304 -17.27 3.21 23.29
C ALA A 304 -17.25 2.39 21.99
N ILE A 305 -16.06 2.03 21.53
CA ILE A 305 -15.85 1.16 20.36
C ILE A 305 -16.52 -0.19 20.59
N LEU A 306 -16.32 -0.81 21.75
CA LEU A 306 -16.92 -2.10 22.10
C LEU A 306 -18.44 -2.07 22.07
N LYS A 307 -19.09 -0.98 22.50
CA LYS A 307 -20.56 -0.84 22.40
C LYS A 307 -21.06 -0.79 20.97
N GLU A 308 -20.32 -0.12 20.08
CA GLU A 308 -20.65 -0.08 18.65
C GLU A 308 -20.47 -1.46 18.02
N VAL A 309 -19.38 -2.14 18.34
CA VAL A 309 -19.12 -3.53 17.92
C VAL A 309 -20.22 -4.46 18.41
N GLU A 310 -20.61 -4.41 19.68
CA GLU A 310 -21.71 -5.21 20.24
C GLU A 310 -23.03 -5.01 19.48
N LYS A 311 -23.36 -3.75 19.15
CA LYS A 311 -24.53 -3.43 18.33
C LYS A 311 -24.43 -4.13 16.97
N ILE A 312 -23.30 -4.00 16.27
CA ILE A 312 -23.10 -4.60 14.95
C ILE A 312 -23.15 -6.13 15.04
N THR A 313 -22.42 -6.76 15.98
CA THR A 313 -22.40 -8.20 16.19
C THR A 313 -23.80 -8.78 16.44
N HIS A 314 -24.65 -8.04 17.16
CA HIS A 314 -26.05 -8.44 17.38
C HIS A 314 -26.86 -8.49 16.07
N HIS A 315 -26.63 -7.54 15.16
CA HIS A 315 -27.24 -7.56 13.83
C HIS A 315 -26.64 -8.67 12.95
N GLU A 316 -25.32 -8.86 13.00
CA GLU A 316 -24.66 -9.94 12.27
C GLU A 316 -25.27 -11.30 12.62
N LYS A 317 -25.39 -11.63 13.92
CA LYS A 317 -25.98 -12.90 14.38
C LYS A 317 -27.41 -13.17 13.87
N ARG A 318 -28.13 -12.14 13.44
CA ARG A 318 -29.50 -12.24 12.90
C ARG A 318 -29.57 -12.18 11.38
N ALA A 319 -28.50 -11.72 10.72
CA ALA A 319 -28.43 -11.64 9.27
C ALA A 319 -28.21 -13.03 8.65
N PRO A 320 -28.63 -13.23 7.38
CA PRO A 320 -28.33 -14.46 6.65
C PRO A 320 -26.83 -14.72 6.60
N ALA A 321 -26.43 -15.97 6.85
CA ALA A 321 -25.03 -16.36 6.73
C ALA A 321 -24.54 -16.20 5.28
N ILE A 322 -23.30 -15.73 5.12
CA ILE A 322 -22.64 -15.64 3.81
C ILE A 322 -22.35 -17.07 3.35
N ASP A 323 -22.74 -17.40 2.12
CA ASP A 323 -22.42 -18.71 1.56
C ASP A 323 -20.90 -18.88 1.36
N ARG A 324 -20.41 -20.11 1.42
CA ARG A 324 -18.97 -20.42 1.34
C ARG A 324 -18.32 -19.89 0.06
N SER A 325 -19.04 -19.84 -1.06
CA SER A 325 -18.48 -19.37 -2.34
C SER A 325 -18.27 -17.87 -2.34
N THR A 326 -19.23 -17.11 -1.80
CA THR A 326 -19.11 -15.65 -1.63
C THR A 326 -18.03 -15.30 -0.61
N LEU A 327 -17.97 -16.02 0.52
CA LEU A 327 -16.91 -15.83 1.52
C LEU A 327 -15.52 -16.06 0.92
N ALA A 328 -15.35 -17.11 0.10
CA ALA A 328 -14.10 -17.38 -0.60
C ALA A 328 -13.74 -16.28 -1.61
N LYS A 329 -14.72 -15.76 -2.36
CA LYS A 329 -14.49 -14.62 -3.28
C LYS A 329 -14.03 -13.37 -2.55
N LEU A 330 -14.73 -12.99 -1.48
CA LEU A 330 -14.35 -11.85 -0.64
C LEU A 330 -12.96 -12.04 0.00
N GLY A 331 -12.66 -13.25 0.48
CA GLY A 331 -11.34 -13.59 1.00
C GLY A 331 -10.22 -13.44 -0.05
N ASN A 332 -10.47 -13.90 -1.28
CA ASN A 332 -9.52 -13.71 -2.39
C ASN A 332 -9.30 -12.24 -2.73
N VAL A 333 -10.38 -11.42 -2.74
CA VAL A 333 -10.26 -9.96 -2.94
C VAL A 333 -9.37 -9.34 -1.86
N ILE A 334 -9.55 -9.70 -0.58
CA ILE A 334 -8.70 -9.22 0.50
C ILE A 334 -7.23 -9.64 0.29
N GLN A 335 -7.00 -10.87 -0.17
CA GLN A 335 -5.64 -11.38 -0.41
C GLN A 335 -4.95 -10.69 -1.60
N GLU A 336 -5.69 -10.33 -2.64
CA GLU A 336 -5.18 -9.71 -3.88
C GLU A 336 -4.99 -8.20 -3.72
N GLU A 337 -5.97 -7.51 -3.13
CA GLU A 337 -6.00 -6.05 -3.04
C GLU A 337 -5.51 -5.50 -1.69
N GLY A 338 -5.52 -6.32 -0.63
CA GLY A 338 -5.25 -5.83 0.73
C GLY A 338 -3.89 -5.18 0.91
N ILE A 339 -2.84 -5.65 0.22
CA ILE A 339 -1.52 -5.01 0.26
C ILE A 339 -1.53 -3.61 -0.38
N LYS A 340 -2.29 -3.43 -1.48
CA LYS A 340 -2.44 -2.13 -2.13
C LYS A 340 -3.20 -1.18 -1.20
N ILE A 341 -4.29 -1.66 -0.60
CA ILE A 341 -5.09 -0.89 0.37
C ILE A 341 -4.22 -0.43 1.54
N TYR A 342 -3.44 -1.31 2.15
CA TYR A 342 -2.55 -0.94 3.24
C TYR A 342 -1.45 0.06 2.85
N ALA A 343 -0.96 -0.01 1.62
CA ALA A 343 0.03 0.93 1.12
C ALA A 343 -0.59 2.30 0.79
N GLN A 344 -1.77 2.33 0.18
CA GLN A 344 -2.47 3.55 -0.24
C GLN A 344 -3.12 4.29 0.94
N TYR A 345 -3.59 3.55 1.95
CA TYR A 345 -4.36 4.11 3.06
C TYR A 345 -3.67 3.80 4.39
N SER A 346 -2.79 4.70 4.83
CA SER A 346 -2.00 4.51 6.05
C SER A 346 -2.84 4.47 7.33
N ASN A 347 -4.09 4.93 7.25
CA ASN A 347 -5.09 4.87 8.30
C ASN A 347 -5.74 3.47 8.45
N VAL A 348 -5.71 2.61 7.42
CA VAL A 348 -6.28 1.27 7.47
C VAL A 348 -5.33 0.31 8.20
N ILE A 349 -5.88 -0.39 9.19
CA ILE A 349 -5.16 -1.27 10.12
C ILE A 349 -5.64 -2.73 10.09
N GLY A 350 -6.81 -2.98 9.51
CA GLY A 350 -7.39 -4.31 9.43
C GLY A 350 -8.37 -4.39 8.27
N ILE A 351 -8.49 -5.57 7.67
CA ILE A 351 -9.45 -5.84 6.61
C ILE A 351 -10.15 -7.16 6.95
N GLY A 352 -11.48 -7.12 6.98
CA GLY A 352 -12.31 -8.28 7.31
C GLY A 352 -13.53 -8.41 6.41
N ILE A 353 -14.40 -9.35 6.75
CA ILE A 353 -15.67 -9.58 6.06
C ILE A 353 -16.79 -9.49 7.08
N SER A 354 -17.89 -8.84 6.71
CA SER A 354 -19.11 -8.84 7.49
C SER A 354 -20.32 -9.15 6.61
N GLN A 355 -21.31 -9.78 7.22
CA GLN A 355 -22.63 -10.05 6.64
C GLN A 355 -23.57 -8.84 6.69
N VAL A 356 -23.18 -7.77 7.37
CA VAL A 356 -23.93 -6.51 7.45
C VAL A 356 -23.03 -5.33 7.16
N ARG A 357 -23.62 -4.25 6.66
CA ARG A 357 -22.93 -2.99 6.37
C ARG A 357 -23.55 -1.83 7.13
N CYS A 358 -22.73 -0.95 7.68
CA CYS A 358 -23.18 0.29 8.30
C CYS A 358 -23.30 1.40 7.25
N VAL A 359 -24.48 2.00 7.13
CA VAL A 359 -24.78 3.09 6.20
C VAL A 359 -25.42 4.24 6.97
N GLY A 360 -24.61 5.25 7.31
CA GLY A 360 -25.02 6.26 8.28
C GLY A 360 -25.37 5.60 9.62
N ASP A 361 -26.58 5.82 10.13
CA ASP A 361 -27.05 5.24 11.38
C ASP A 361 -27.74 3.86 11.20
N MET A 362 -27.88 3.39 9.96
CA MET A 362 -28.56 2.14 9.62
C MET A 362 -27.57 0.97 9.46
N ILE A 363 -28.02 -0.23 9.83
CA ILE A 363 -27.30 -1.49 9.59
C ILE A 363 -28.15 -2.33 8.65
N ILE A 364 -27.60 -2.67 7.49
CA ILE A 364 -28.30 -3.41 6.43
C ILE A 364 -27.66 -4.79 6.22
N ASN A 365 -28.47 -5.78 5.82
CA ASN A 365 -28.03 -7.16 5.57
C ASN A 365 -27.40 -7.27 4.16
N GLU A 366 -26.19 -6.75 4.01
CA GLU A 366 -25.42 -6.78 2.78
C GLU A 366 -23.98 -7.23 3.08
N PRO A 367 -23.52 -8.36 2.51
CA PRO A 367 -22.14 -8.78 2.63
C PRO A 367 -21.16 -7.73 2.10
N CYS A 368 -20.13 -7.41 2.87
CA CYS A 368 -19.20 -6.34 2.56
C CYS A 368 -17.77 -6.63 3.05
N ILE A 369 -16.82 -5.86 2.50
CA ILE A 369 -15.44 -5.81 2.99
C ILE A 369 -15.37 -4.75 4.09
N VAL A 370 -14.96 -5.15 5.28
CA VAL A 370 -14.79 -4.23 6.41
C VAL A 370 -13.38 -3.67 6.40
N LEU A 371 -13.24 -2.34 6.32
CA LEU A 371 -11.96 -1.65 6.55
C LEU A 371 -11.95 -1.12 7.98
N TYR A 372 -11.11 -1.71 8.81
CA TYR A 372 -10.82 -1.19 10.14
C TYR A 372 -9.78 -0.07 9.99
N CYS A 373 -10.11 1.13 10.46
CA CYS A 373 -9.23 2.30 10.41
C CYS A 373 -9.07 2.95 11.79
N LEU A 374 -8.05 3.77 11.98
CA LEU A 374 -7.89 4.52 13.24
C LEU A 374 -8.97 5.59 13.41
N ASP A 375 -9.30 6.30 12.32
CA ASP A 375 -10.30 7.37 12.33
C ASP A 375 -10.97 7.51 10.96
N LYS A 376 -12.30 7.40 10.87
CA LYS A 376 -13.01 7.42 9.58
C LYS A 376 -13.17 8.82 8.95
N ASN A 377 -12.84 9.87 9.70
CA ASN A 377 -13.05 11.27 9.31
C ASN A 377 -11.75 11.99 8.94
N ILE A 378 -10.59 11.41 9.22
CA ILE A 378 -9.28 11.96 8.87
C ILE A 378 -8.76 11.31 7.59
N ILE A 379 -8.43 12.16 6.61
CA ILE A 379 -7.73 11.77 5.38
C ILE A 379 -6.25 12.14 5.57
N PRO A 380 -5.33 11.16 5.68
CA PRO A 380 -3.91 11.45 5.84
C PRO A 380 -3.36 12.31 4.70
N PHE A 381 -2.40 13.16 4.99
CA PHE A 381 -1.83 14.06 3.98
C PHE A 381 -1.34 13.28 2.75
N GLY A 382 -1.83 13.66 1.57
CA GLY A 382 -1.44 13.02 0.31
C GLY A 382 -2.22 11.76 -0.06
N GLU A 383 -3.06 11.24 0.83
CA GLU A 383 -3.92 10.08 0.56
C GLU A 383 -5.29 10.52 0.07
N LYS A 384 -6.01 9.58 -0.54
CA LYS A 384 -7.41 9.74 -0.93
C LYS A 384 -8.34 9.32 0.23
N PRO A 385 -9.63 9.73 0.22
CA PRO A 385 -10.63 9.15 1.11
C PRO A 385 -10.66 7.62 1.02
N LEU A 386 -11.02 6.97 2.13
CA LEU A 386 -11.21 5.52 2.17
C LEU A 386 -12.22 5.09 1.09
N PRO A 387 -11.97 3.98 0.39
CA PRO A 387 -12.78 3.58 -0.76
C PRO A 387 -14.17 3.11 -0.31
N GLU A 388 -15.18 3.41 -1.12
CA GLU A 388 -16.55 2.92 -0.90
C GLU A 388 -16.76 1.49 -1.42
N SER A 389 -15.87 1.03 -2.30
CA SER A 389 -15.86 -0.36 -2.79
C SER A 389 -14.46 -0.82 -3.18
N ILE A 390 -14.22 -2.13 -3.11
CA ILE A 390 -12.99 -2.81 -3.55
C ILE A 390 -13.38 -3.96 -4.47
N ALA A 391 -12.84 -3.97 -5.69
CA ALA A 391 -13.16 -4.96 -6.72
C ALA A 391 -14.68 -5.17 -6.92
N GLY A 392 -15.46 -4.09 -6.82
CA GLY A 392 -16.93 -4.10 -6.96
C GLY A 392 -17.70 -4.50 -5.70
N TRP A 393 -17.04 -4.89 -4.61
CA TRP A 393 -17.69 -5.18 -3.33
C TRP A 393 -17.77 -3.93 -2.45
N PRO A 394 -18.91 -3.67 -1.79
CA PRO A 394 -19.06 -2.50 -0.94
C PRO A 394 -18.14 -2.58 0.29
N CYS A 395 -17.66 -1.43 0.73
CA CYS A 395 -16.86 -1.29 1.95
C CYS A 395 -17.69 -0.82 3.13
N ASP A 396 -17.36 -1.33 4.31
CA ASP A 396 -17.85 -0.87 5.61
C ASP A 396 -16.68 -0.33 6.43
N ILE A 397 -16.73 0.95 6.82
CA ILE A 397 -15.62 1.60 7.52
C ILE A 397 -15.89 1.59 9.02
N ARG A 398 -15.05 0.88 9.78
CA ARG A 398 -15.17 0.76 11.24
C ARG A 398 -13.91 1.30 11.92
N GLU A 399 -14.09 2.02 13.02
CA GLU A 399 -12.96 2.53 13.80
C GLU A 399 -12.44 1.45 14.75
N ASP A 400 -11.14 1.18 14.72
CA ASP A 400 -10.46 0.29 15.65
C ASP A 400 -8.98 0.68 15.77
N PHE A 401 -8.23 0.01 16.63
CA PHE A 401 -6.77 0.05 16.62
C PHE A 401 -6.22 -1.37 16.47
N VAL A 402 -4.93 -1.52 16.15
CA VAL A 402 -4.25 -2.81 16.19
C VAL A 402 -2.88 -2.66 16.80
N MET A 403 -2.47 -3.64 17.60
CA MET A 403 -1.13 -3.71 18.16
C MET A 403 -0.69 -5.15 18.39
N PHE A 404 0.62 -5.37 18.38
CA PHE A 404 1.17 -6.59 18.98
C PHE A 404 0.91 -6.58 20.47
N GLY A 405 0.62 -7.74 21.06
CA GLY A 405 0.45 -7.83 22.49
C GLY A 405 1.79 -7.62 23.23
N LYS A 406 1.94 -6.52 23.98
CA LYS A 406 3.09 -6.29 24.89
C LYS A 406 2.71 -6.38 26.36
N CYS A 407 3.55 -6.93 27.22
CA CYS A 407 3.23 -7.17 28.64
C CYS A 407 3.06 -5.91 29.52
N PRO A 408 2.02 -5.81 30.37
CA PRO A 408 1.91 -4.77 31.40
C PRO A 408 1.91 -5.27 32.86
N ARG A 409 2.05 -6.58 33.16
CA ARG A 409 1.82 -7.12 34.52
C ARG A 409 2.72 -8.30 34.94
N PRO A 410 3.01 -8.48 36.24
CA PRO A 410 3.72 -9.65 36.78
C PRO A 410 2.97 -10.97 36.57
N CYS A 411 3.71 -12.04 36.28
CA CYS A 411 3.20 -13.42 36.20
C CYS A 411 2.82 -13.96 37.60
N PRO A 412 1.65 -14.62 37.75
CA PRO A 412 1.22 -15.15 39.05
C PRO A 412 1.91 -16.46 39.49
N SER A 413 2.88 -17.01 38.74
CA SER A 413 3.48 -18.31 39.08
C SER A 413 4.95 -18.19 39.50
N PRO A 414 5.27 -18.33 40.79
CA PRO A 414 6.63 -18.51 41.26
C PRO A 414 7.02 -19.99 41.11
N SER A 415 8.18 -20.24 40.50
CA SER A 415 8.89 -21.53 40.47
C SER A 415 8.20 -22.72 39.80
N LEU A 416 8.57 -22.99 38.54
CA LEU A 416 8.75 -24.35 38.01
C LEU A 416 9.72 -24.26 36.82
N ASN A 417 10.71 -25.16 36.76
CA ASN A 417 11.70 -25.21 35.67
C ASN A 417 11.08 -25.52 34.29
N PHE A 418 9.78 -25.78 34.23
CA PHE A 418 9.07 -26.15 33.03
C PHE A 418 7.85 -25.24 32.83
N PRO A 419 7.83 -24.40 31.78
CA PRO A 419 6.66 -23.57 31.52
C PRO A 419 5.48 -24.43 31.06
N GLU A 420 4.27 -24.05 31.47
CA GLU A 420 3.00 -24.54 30.93
C GLU A 420 2.48 -23.65 29.80
N SER A 421 1.49 -24.14 29.05
CA SER A 421 0.73 -23.28 28.14
C SER A 421 0.17 -22.05 28.88
N GLY A 422 0.41 -20.86 28.34
CA GLY A 422 0.04 -19.58 28.93
C GLY A 422 1.05 -19.00 29.94
N CYS A 423 2.11 -19.73 30.30
CA CYS A 423 3.14 -19.20 31.19
C CYS A 423 3.91 -18.02 30.57
N SER A 424 4.36 -17.10 31.42
CA SER A 424 5.16 -15.94 31.02
C SER A 424 6.54 -16.34 30.52
N ILE A 425 6.94 -15.82 29.36
CA ILE A 425 8.28 -15.95 28.81
C ILE A 425 8.77 -14.62 28.25
N GLY A 426 10.08 -14.49 28.08
CA GLY A 426 10.66 -13.32 27.42
C GLY A 426 12.10 -13.56 26.97
N ILE A 427 12.68 -12.49 26.44
CA ILE A 427 14.10 -12.42 26.06
C ILE A 427 14.89 -12.02 27.31
N PRO A 428 16.06 -12.64 27.58
CA PRO A 428 16.88 -12.30 28.75
C PRO A 428 17.19 -10.81 28.83
N SER A 429 17.07 -10.22 30.01
CA SER A 429 17.38 -8.80 30.25
C SER A 429 16.59 -7.79 29.38
N VAL A 430 15.44 -8.17 28.83
CA VAL A 430 14.58 -7.30 28.01
C VAL A 430 13.21 -7.12 28.67
N ASP A 431 12.74 -5.87 28.73
CA ASP A 431 11.41 -5.49 29.26
C ASP A 431 10.28 -5.81 28.26
N SER A 432 10.21 -7.07 27.85
CA SER A 432 9.16 -7.62 27.00
C SER A 432 8.81 -9.02 27.47
N ALA A 433 7.51 -9.35 27.41
CA ALA A 433 7.05 -10.68 27.74
C ALA A 433 5.85 -11.09 26.89
N GLY A 434 5.76 -12.39 26.67
CA GLY A 434 4.64 -13.07 26.03
C GLY A 434 4.29 -14.35 26.77
N SER A 435 3.59 -15.24 26.08
CA SER A 435 3.07 -16.49 26.62
C SER A 435 3.65 -17.69 25.89
N VAL A 436 3.80 -18.80 26.60
CA VAL A 436 3.99 -20.11 25.97
C VAL A 436 2.70 -20.53 25.27
N GLY A 437 2.82 -21.02 24.04
CA GLY A 437 1.69 -21.50 23.25
C GLY A 437 1.45 -22.98 23.43
N PHE A 438 1.92 -23.77 22.48
CA PHE A 438 1.75 -25.23 22.47
C PHE A 438 3.04 -25.90 22.87
N LEU A 439 2.96 -26.87 23.78
CA LEU A 439 4.08 -27.78 24.02
C LEU A 439 4.20 -28.72 22.83
N VAL A 440 5.42 -28.96 22.38
CA VAL A 440 5.69 -29.77 21.18
C VAL A 440 6.85 -30.72 21.35
N GLU A 441 6.84 -31.76 20.53
CA GLU A 441 7.93 -32.71 20.37
C GLU A 441 8.18 -32.97 18.89
N SER A 442 9.43 -33.28 18.53
CA SER A 442 9.72 -33.73 17.18
C SER A 442 9.27 -35.17 16.99
N LYS A 443 8.58 -35.46 15.87
CA LYS A 443 8.23 -36.83 15.47
C LYS A 443 9.45 -37.63 15.07
N ASN A 444 10.50 -36.97 14.57
CA ASN A 444 11.72 -37.62 14.13
C ASN A 444 12.91 -37.27 15.06
N PRO A 445 13.46 -38.27 15.79
CA PRO A 445 14.55 -38.06 16.75
C PRO A 445 15.85 -37.52 16.14
N ILE A 446 15.97 -37.51 14.80
CA ILE A 446 17.13 -36.98 14.05
C ILE A 446 17.19 -35.43 14.13
N TYR A 447 16.06 -34.72 14.32
CA TYR A 447 16.02 -33.25 14.35
C TYR A 447 16.45 -32.60 15.69
N LYS A 448 17.06 -33.36 16.61
CA LYS A 448 17.70 -32.86 17.85
C LYS A 448 16.80 -32.09 18.82
N MET A 449 15.51 -31.92 18.58
CA MET A 449 14.55 -31.33 19.53
C MET A 449 13.67 -32.42 20.13
N GLN A 450 14.03 -32.90 21.32
CA GLN A 450 13.25 -33.90 22.06
C GLN A 450 11.93 -33.29 22.56
N CYS A 451 11.98 -32.09 23.13
CA CYS A 451 10.82 -31.35 23.60
C CYS A 451 11.04 -29.84 23.47
N GLY A 452 9.95 -29.10 23.43
CA GLY A 452 9.97 -27.66 23.29
C GLY A 452 8.57 -27.07 23.37
N PHE A 453 8.44 -25.84 22.90
CA PHE A 453 7.15 -25.18 22.75
C PHE A 453 7.14 -24.18 21.59
N LEU A 454 5.95 -23.91 21.09
CA LEU A 454 5.66 -22.84 20.16
C LEU A 454 5.24 -21.57 20.92
N THR A 455 5.68 -20.41 20.43
CA THR A 455 5.24 -19.07 20.88
C THR A 455 5.28 -18.11 19.68
N ALA A 456 5.10 -16.80 19.86
CA ALA A 456 5.21 -15.81 18.79
C ALA A 456 6.67 -15.40 18.53
N SER A 457 7.03 -15.13 17.26
CA SER A 457 8.37 -14.70 16.88
C SER A 457 8.73 -13.35 17.49
N HIS A 458 7.79 -12.39 17.50
CA HIS A 458 8.04 -11.07 18.08
C HIS A 458 8.24 -11.08 19.61
N VAL A 459 7.91 -12.20 20.27
CA VAL A 459 8.16 -12.42 21.70
C VAL A 459 9.55 -13.03 21.94
N ALA A 460 10.01 -13.86 21.01
CA ALA A 460 11.15 -14.75 21.21
C ALA A 460 12.44 -14.31 20.52
N ILE A 461 12.37 -13.44 19.52
CA ILE A 461 13.51 -12.99 18.72
C ILE A 461 13.71 -11.49 18.87
N ASP A 462 14.90 -11.09 19.32
CA ASP A 462 15.33 -9.70 19.22
C ASP A 462 15.69 -9.35 17.76
N GLY A 463 15.22 -8.22 17.27
CA GLY A 463 15.36 -7.85 15.86
C GLY A 463 14.50 -8.68 14.89
N PHE A 464 13.37 -9.24 15.34
CA PHE A 464 12.48 -10.08 14.53
C PHE A 464 12.01 -9.44 13.22
N GLU A 465 12.05 -8.11 13.12
CA GLU A 465 11.65 -7.34 11.95
C GLU A 465 12.44 -7.75 10.70
N VAL A 466 13.69 -8.19 10.87
CA VAL A 466 14.54 -8.67 9.77
C VAL A 466 13.97 -9.93 9.13
N LEU A 467 13.35 -10.83 9.91
CA LEU A 467 12.76 -12.07 9.39
C LEU A 467 11.60 -11.79 8.42
N TYR A 468 10.79 -10.77 8.72
CA TYR A 468 9.66 -10.40 7.86
C TYR A 468 10.12 -10.02 6.44
N HIS A 469 11.19 -9.24 6.32
CA HIS A 469 11.70 -8.76 5.03
C HIS A 469 12.33 -9.87 4.19
N HIS A 470 13.05 -10.78 4.83
CA HIS A 470 13.68 -11.91 4.12
C HIS A 470 12.69 -12.99 3.70
N LYS A 471 11.47 -13.01 4.27
CA LYS A 471 10.41 -13.99 3.98
C LYS A 471 10.92 -15.43 4.10
N SER A 472 11.83 -15.67 5.04
CA SER A 472 12.48 -16.96 5.23
C SER A 472 12.44 -17.38 6.70
N LEU A 473 12.53 -18.70 6.91
CA LEU A 473 12.73 -19.29 8.22
C LEU A 473 14.04 -18.79 8.85
N LEU A 474 14.09 -18.69 10.18
CA LEU A 474 15.28 -18.32 10.95
C LEU A 474 16.47 -19.19 10.55
N SER A 475 16.29 -20.50 10.40
CA SER A 475 17.37 -21.43 10.01
C SER A 475 17.97 -21.11 8.64
N MET A 476 17.23 -20.42 7.76
CA MET A 476 17.69 -19.97 6.45
C MET A 476 18.20 -18.52 6.43
N ASN A 477 18.13 -17.81 7.56
CA ASN A 477 18.55 -16.42 7.65
C ASN A 477 19.98 -16.30 8.19
N HIS A 478 20.92 -15.82 7.38
CA HIS A 478 22.34 -15.73 7.78
C HIS A 478 22.60 -14.74 8.95
N LEU A 479 21.85 -13.65 9.06
CA LEU A 479 22.11 -12.60 10.05
C LEU A 479 21.65 -12.99 11.45
N LEU A 480 20.46 -13.58 11.56
CA LEU A 480 19.87 -13.95 12.85
C LEU A 480 20.18 -15.40 13.25
N SER A 481 20.41 -16.32 12.32
CA SER A 481 20.69 -17.73 12.65
C SER A 481 22.01 -17.95 13.38
N THR A 482 22.97 -17.02 13.24
CA THR A 482 24.28 -17.09 13.90
C THR A 482 24.25 -16.67 15.36
N ARG A 483 23.16 -16.02 15.81
CA ARG A 483 22.96 -15.58 17.19
C ARG A 483 22.20 -16.65 17.97
N GLU A 484 22.55 -16.80 19.24
CA GLU A 484 21.78 -17.64 20.15
C GLU A 484 20.63 -16.84 20.76
N HIS A 485 19.40 -17.27 20.47
CA HIS A 485 18.18 -16.64 20.97
C HIS A 485 17.67 -17.40 22.18
N CYS A 486 18.18 -17.06 23.37
CA CYS A 486 17.77 -17.69 24.63
C CYS A 486 16.39 -17.19 25.08
N ILE A 487 15.65 -18.04 25.79
CA ILE A 487 14.35 -17.71 26.38
C ILE A 487 14.40 -17.90 27.89
N VAL A 488 13.81 -16.94 28.63
CA VAL A 488 13.67 -16.99 30.09
C VAL A 488 12.23 -17.23 30.52
N HIS A 489 12.07 -17.96 31.62
CA HIS A 489 10.78 -18.19 32.28
C HIS A 489 10.95 -18.20 33.82
N PRO A 490 10.19 -17.39 34.56
CA PRO A 490 9.34 -16.30 34.07
C PRO A 490 10.11 -15.27 33.22
N SER A 491 9.41 -14.38 32.53
CA SER A 491 10.06 -13.28 31.81
C SER A 491 10.94 -12.43 32.75
N TRP A 492 11.87 -11.66 32.18
CA TRP A 492 12.74 -10.75 32.95
C TRP A 492 11.93 -9.82 33.86
N LEU A 493 10.86 -9.23 33.34
CA LEU A 493 9.95 -8.36 34.08
C LEU A 493 9.26 -9.10 35.24
N ASP A 494 8.83 -10.34 35.01
CA ASP A 494 8.01 -11.09 35.96
C ASP A 494 8.83 -11.83 37.02
N SER A 495 10.14 -12.00 36.78
CA SER A 495 11.09 -12.65 37.69
C SER A 495 11.76 -11.67 38.66
N GLY A 496 11.41 -10.37 38.61
CA GLY A 496 12.10 -9.34 39.37
C GLY A 496 13.51 -9.08 38.84
N ASN A 497 13.67 -9.09 37.52
CA ASN A 497 14.93 -8.87 36.81
C ASN A 497 15.96 -10.00 37.04
N ILE A 498 15.52 -11.27 36.90
CA ILE A 498 16.39 -12.45 37.02
C ILE A 498 16.21 -13.39 35.82
N ASP A 499 17.30 -13.70 35.12
CA ASP A 499 17.26 -14.53 33.92
C ASP A 499 17.27 -16.05 34.23
N PHE A 500 16.09 -16.65 34.33
CA PHE A 500 15.92 -18.11 34.42
C PHE A 500 15.82 -18.74 33.03
N ARG A 501 16.96 -19.08 32.42
CA ARG A 501 17.00 -19.61 31.04
C ARG A 501 16.43 -21.02 30.95
N ILE A 502 15.39 -21.19 30.15
CA ILE A 502 14.68 -22.48 29.99
C ILE A 502 14.89 -23.15 28.63
N GLY A 503 15.37 -22.41 27.63
CA GLY A 503 15.52 -22.93 26.28
C GLY A 503 16.06 -21.91 25.31
N LYS A 504 16.06 -22.29 24.03
CA LYS A 504 16.49 -21.43 22.93
C LYS A 504 15.66 -21.63 21.67
N VAL A 505 15.49 -20.57 20.89
CA VAL A 505 14.81 -20.64 19.61
C VAL A 505 15.65 -21.45 18.62
N VAL A 506 15.02 -22.44 17.99
CA VAL A 506 15.64 -23.29 16.96
C VAL A 506 15.06 -23.04 15.58
N GLU A 507 13.86 -22.48 15.51
CA GLU A 507 13.24 -22.03 14.27
C GLU A 507 12.28 -20.87 14.54
N SER A 508 12.09 -19.97 13.59
CA SER A 508 11.17 -18.83 13.72
C SER A 508 10.73 -18.31 12.36
N PHE A 509 9.54 -17.73 12.30
CA PHE A 509 9.04 -17.03 11.10
C PHE A 509 8.04 -15.96 11.49
N ILE A 510 8.09 -14.85 10.76
CA ILE A 510 7.08 -13.79 10.82
C ILE A 510 6.83 -13.29 9.40
N GLY A 511 5.57 -13.16 9.00
CA GLY A 511 5.16 -12.70 7.67
C GLY A 511 4.12 -13.61 7.02
N ASN A 512 4.07 -13.64 5.69
CA ASN A 512 3.07 -14.43 4.96
C ASN A 512 3.72 -15.66 4.33
N TYR A 513 3.34 -16.85 4.81
CA TYR A 513 3.94 -18.13 4.44
C TYR A 513 3.12 -18.90 3.41
N GLY A 514 3.82 -19.68 2.59
CA GLY A 514 3.22 -20.61 1.62
C GLY A 514 2.51 -19.93 0.45
N SER A 515 1.96 -20.76 -0.45
CA SER A 515 1.20 -20.27 -1.63
C SER A 515 -0.07 -19.53 -1.23
N ASN A 516 -0.66 -19.88 -0.09
CA ASN A 516 -1.88 -19.27 0.44
C ASN A 516 -1.60 -17.98 1.24
N LYS A 517 -0.34 -17.51 1.28
CA LYS A 517 0.08 -16.28 1.98
C LYS A 517 -0.50 -16.18 3.40
N ARG A 518 -0.42 -17.27 4.18
CA ARG A 518 -0.96 -17.29 5.55
C ARG A 518 -0.07 -16.45 6.46
N GLY A 519 -0.67 -15.50 7.15
CA GLY A 519 -0.04 -14.64 8.14
C GLY A 519 0.38 -15.48 9.34
N LEU A 520 1.69 -15.59 9.52
CA LEU A 520 2.35 -16.35 10.56
C LEU A 520 3.23 -15.46 11.40
N ASP A 521 3.26 -15.77 12.69
CA ASP A 521 4.16 -15.19 13.67
C ASP A 521 4.40 -16.25 14.74
N PHE A 522 5.48 -17.01 14.56
CA PHE A 522 5.81 -18.11 15.45
C PHE A 522 7.32 -18.25 15.68
N ALA A 523 7.66 -18.75 16.86
CA ALA A 523 8.97 -19.25 17.21
C ALA A 523 8.84 -20.65 17.82
N LEU A 524 9.74 -21.54 17.43
CA LEU A 524 9.92 -22.85 18.03
C LEU A 524 11.09 -22.82 19.00
N VAL A 525 10.81 -23.05 20.27
CA VAL A 525 11.79 -23.05 21.35
C VAL A 525 12.10 -24.49 21.75
N LYS A 526 13.37 -24.87 21.72
CA LYS A 526 13.87 -26.10 22.30
C LYS A 526 14.17 -25.90 23.78
N ASN A 527 13.61 -26.74 24.63
CA ASN A 527 13.89 -26.70 26.07
C ASN A 527 15.29 -27.25 26.37
N HIS A 528 15.91 -26.73 27.44
CA HIS A 528 17.15 -27.30 28.00
C HIS A 528 16.91 -28.67 28.65
N ILE A 529 15.75 -28.84 29.29
CA ILE A 529 15.37 -30.05 30.02
C ILE A 529 13.97 -30.48 29.54
N CYS A 530 13.78 -31.78 29.34
CA CYS A 530 12.49 -32.37 29.00
C CYS A 530 11.83 -33.04 30.19
N ARG A 531 10.51 -32.86 30.29
CA ARG A 531 9.70 -33.56 31.28
C ARG A 531 9.62 -35.04 30.93
N GLN A 532 9.50 -35.88 31.95
CA GLN A 532 9.38 -37.33 31.82
C GLN A 532 7.95 -37.84 32.14
N GLU A 533 7.02 -36.91 32.35
CA GLU A 533 5.62 -37.19 32.67
C GLU A 533 4.88 -37.82 31.48
N GLU A 534 3.83 -38.58 31.77
CA GLU A 534 2.92 -39.06 30.72
C GLU A 534 2.29 -37.89 29.98
N LYS A 535 2.08 -38.08 28.68
CA LYS A 535 1.59 -37.04 27.77
C LYS A 535 0.59 -37.60 26.79
N ASP A 536 -0.37 -36.76 26.43
CA ASP A 536 -1.33 -37.01 25.36
C ASP A 536 -0.95 -36.20 24.13
N THR A 537 -1.13 -36.80 22.95
CA THR A 537 -0.99 -36.10 21.68
C THR A 537 -2.30 -35.42 21.32
N LEU A 538 -2.22 -34.14 20.91
CA LEU A 538 -3.38 -33.36 20.50
C LEU A 538 -3.39 -33.18 18.98
N PRO A 539 -4.43 -33.64 18.27
CA PRO A 539 -4.59 -33.38 16.84
C PRO A 539 -4.99 -31.92 16.61
N VAL A 540 -4.28 -31.24 15.70
CA VAL A 540 -4.62 -29.88 15.25
C VAL A 540 -6.03 -29.88 14.62
N ALA A 541 -6.78 -28.80 14.85
CA ALA A 541 -8.11 -28.62 14.27
C ALA A 541 -8.06 -28.63 12.73
N ASP A 542 -9.05 -29.27 12.10
CA ASP A 542 -9.18 -29.30 10.64
C ASP A 542 -10.00 -28.08 10.19
N ASP A 543 -9.38 -27.17 9.42
CA ASP A 543 -10.00 -25.99 8.83
C ASP A 543 -11.34 -26.27 8.14
N ARG A 544 -11.53 -27.47 7.58
CA ARG A 544 -12.77 -27.86 6.87
C ARG A 544 -13.96 -28.08 7.81
N GLN A 545 -13.67 -28.33 9.08
CA GLN A 545 -14.65 -28.56 10.14
C GLN A 545 -14.99 -27.28 10.90
N LEU A 546 -14.23 -26.19 10.68
CA LEU A 546 -14.45 -24.92 11.33
C LEU A 546 -15.63 -24.15 10.72
N PHE A 547 -16.41 -23.49 11.56
CA PHE A 547 -17.51 -22.62 11.16
C PHE A 547 -17.63 -21.41 12.09
N ASP A 548 -18.30 -20.36 11.61
CA ASP A 548 -18.59 -19.15 12.39
C ASP A 548 -19.42 -19.51 13.64
N GLY A 549 -18.99 -19.00 14.80
CA GLY A 549 -19.67 -19.20 16.08
C GLY A 549 -19.07 -20.30 16.95
N MET A 550 -18.03 -21.02 16.49
CA MET A 550 -17.35 -22.02 17.33
C MET A 550 -16.69 -21.37 18.55
N SER A 551 -16.82 -22.02 19.70
CA SER A 551 -16.16 -21.57 20.94
C SER A 551 -14.67 -21.90 20.89
N VAL A 552 -13.84 -20.91 21.22
CA VAL A 552 -12.40 -21.09 21.37
C VAL A 552 -11.94 -20.69 22.76
N ILE A 553 -10.84 -21.29 23.23
CA ILE A 553 -10.26 -21.03 24.54
C ILE A 553 -8.76 -20.81 24.40
N LYS A 554 -8.20 -19.91 25.21
CA LYS A 554 -6.76 -19.73 25.31
C LYS A 554 -6.36 -19.40 26.74
N THR A 555 -5.16 -19.78 27.13
CA THR A 555 -4.54 -19.37 28.40
C THR A 555 -3.33 -18.52 28.06
N GLY A 556 -3.27 -17.30 28.60
CA GLY A 556 -2.17 -16.36 28.40
C GLY A 556 -1.74 -15.70 29.70
N ARG A 557 -0.51 -15.17 29.74
CA ARG A 557 0.06 -14.64 30.99
C ARG A 557 -0.69 -13.43 31.57
N THR A 558 -1.44 -12.69 30.76
CA THR A 558 -2.07 -11.42 31.17
C THR A 558 -3.53 -11.61 31.58
N THR A 559 -4.30 -12.25 30.70
CA THR A 559 -5.74 -12.44 30.89
C THR A 559 -6.08 -13.78 31.51
N GLY A 560 -5.09 -14.67 31.66
CA GLY A 560 -5.33 -16.04 32.09
C GLY A 560 -6.11 -16.82 31.04
N THR A 561 -6.99 -17.70 31.52
CA THR A 561 -7.85 -18.53 30.68
C THR A 561 -9.11 -17.77 30.31
N THR A 562 -9.31 -17.55 29.01
CA THR A 562 -10.46 -16.79 28.47
C THR A 562 -11.10 -17.55 27.32
N VAL A 563 -12.39 -17.27 27.09
CA VAL A 563 -13.19 -17.87 26.01
C VAL A 563 -13.56 -16.81 24.98
N GLY A 564 -13.42 -17.16 23.71
CA GLY A 564 -13.75 -16.32 22.55
C GLY A 564 -14.63 -17.07 21.56
N VAL A 565 -14.97 -16.40 20.46
CA VAL A 565 -15.77 -16.97 19.37
C VAL A 565 -15.00 -16.86 18.05
N LEU A 566 -14.82 -17.98 17.36
CA LEU A 566 -14.23 -18.00 16.03
C LEU A 566 -15.22 -17.42 15.02
N LYS A 567 -14.81 -16.36 14.32
CA LYS A 567 -15.65 -15.66 13.34
C LYS A 567 -15.38 -16.13 11.92
N ASN A 568 -14.15 -15.96 11.46
CA ASN A 568 -13.70 -16.38 10.13
C ASN A 568 -12.17 -16.57 10.12
N ASN A 569 -11.65 -16.93 8.94
CA ASN A 569 -10.24 -17.20 8.72
C ASN A 569 -9.63 -16.32 7.61
N THR A 570 -10.28 -15.20 7.31
CA THR A 570 -9.91 -14.28 6.23
C THR A 570 -9.41 -12.94 6.76
N LEU A 571 -9.26 -12.79 8.08
CA LEU A 571 -8.82 -11.55 8.69
C LEU A 571 -7.42 -11.20 8.20
N SER A 572 -7.27 -9.96 7.76
CA SER A 572 -5.99 -9.36 7.48
C SER A 572 -5.72 -8.25 8.49
N VAL A 573 -4.50 -8.18 9.01
CA VAL A 573 -4.08 -7.15 9.98
C VAL A 573 -2.78 -6.50 9.55
N ARG A 574 -2.68 -5.19 9.78
CA ARG A 574 -1.48 -4.39 9.54
C ARG A 574 -0.96 -3.79 10.83
N VAL A 575 0.25 -4.19 11.22
CA VAL A 575 0.92 -3.65 12.42
C VAL A 575 2.12 -2.83 12.00
N ASN A 576 2.29 -1.62 12.53
CA ASN A 576 3.45 -0.79 12.20
C ASN A 576 4.75 -1.38 12.79
N LYS A 577 5.83 -1.38 12.00
CA LYS A 577 7.14 -1.98 12.35
C LYS A 577 7.79 -1.25 13.51
N SER A 578 8.09 0.02 13.27
CA SER A 578 8.52 1.00 14.27
C SER A 578 8.06 2.35 13.77
N PHE A 579 7.78 3.29 14.66
CA PHE A 579 7.36 4.63 14.22
C PHE A 579 8.44 5.41 13.46
N LEU A 580 9.69 4.97 13.56
CA LEU A 580 10.85 5.59 12.93
C LEU A 580 11.08 5.03 11.53
N SER A 581 10.89 3.72 11.35
CA SER A 581 11.17 3.00 10.10
C SER A 581 10.14 3.23 8.99
N ARG A 582 9.02 3.92 9.25
CA ARG A 582 7.94 4.27 8.29
C ARG A 582 7.34 3.08 7.52
N GLY A 583 7.66 1.84 7.91
CA GLY A 583 7.17 0.60 7.31
C GLY A 583 6.17 -0.14 8.21
N TYR A 584 5.55 -1.18 7.66
CA TYR A 584 4.57 -1.99 8.38
C TYR A 584 4.75 -3.48 8.12
N PHE A 585 4.06 -4.30 8.89
CA PHE A 585 3.86 -5.72 8.69
C PHE A 585 2.40 -5.96 8.36
N ALA A 586 2.13 -6.74 7.32
CA ALA A 586 0.80 -7.18 6.95
C ALA A 586 0.72 -8.70 7.08
N PHE A 587 -0.33 -9.20 7.72
CA PHE A 587 -0.59 -10.62 7.92
C PHE A 587 -1.97 -10.94 7.34
N PHE A 588 -2.03 -11.85 6.36
CA PHE A 588 -3.27 -12.21 5.67
C PHE A 588 -3.82 -13.56 6.16
N ASN A 589 -5.10 -13.82 5.93
CA ASN A 589 -5.71 -15.14 6.18
C ASN A 589 -5.54 -15.66 7.63
N CYS A 590 -5.53 -14.75 8.60
CA CYS A 590 -5.53 -15.07 10.02
C CYS A 590 -6.94 -15.46 10.50
N TYR A 591 -7.00 -16.21 11.59
CA TYR A 591 -8.26 -16.41 12.31
C TYR A 591 -8.65 -15.15 13.07
N ALA A 592 -9.91 -14.73 12.90
CA ALA A 592 -10.55 -13.70 13.70
C ALA A 592 -11.27 -14.33 14.89
N ILE A 593 -10.84 -13.98 16.11
CA ILE A 593 -11.52 -14.38 17.34
C ILE A 593 -12.17 -13.16 18.00
N GLU A 594 -13.49 -13.17 18.13
CA GLU A 594 -14.25 -12.14 18.83
C GLU A 594 -14.21 -12.35 20.36
N ASN A 595 -14.27 -11.23 21.09
CA ASN A 595 -14.48 -11.24 22.53
C ASN A 595 -15.88 -11.79 22.87
N THR A 596 -16.04 -12.39 24.05
CA THR A 596 -17.38 -12.69 24.60
C THR A 596 -17.88 -11.49 25.41
N SER A 597 -19.20 -11.41 25.64
CA SER A 597 -19.86 -10.22 26.21
C SER A 597 -19.33 -9.76 27.57
N ASN A 598 -18.60 -10.61 28.30
CA ASN A 598 -18.08 -10.29 29.64
C ASN A 598 -16.56 -10.43 29.77
N GLU A 599 -15.85 -10.90 28.74
CA GLU A 599 -14.42 -11.21 28.84
C GLU A 599 -13.66 -10.80 27.57
N ILE A 600 -12.58 -10.04 27.78
CA ILE A 600 -11.60 -9.75 26.73
C ILE A 600 -10.84 -11.04 26.44
N PHE A 601 -10.90 -11.50 25.19
CA PHE A 601 -10.25 -12.76 24.82
C PHE A 601 -8.74 -12.67 24.92
N PHE A 602 -8.14 -11.57 24.45
CA PHE A 602 -6.70 -11.39 24.38
C PHE A 602 -6.33 -9.99 24.83
N SER A 603 -5.23 -9.87 25.57
CA SER A 603 -4.64 -8.57 25.86
C SER A 603 -3.15 -8.59 25.66
N GLU A 604 -2.62 -7.38 25.73
CA GLU A 604 -1.23 -7.06 25.77
C GLU A 604 -0.38 -8.03 26.62
N GLY A 605 0.50 -8.77 25.93
CA GLY A 605 1.42 -9.77 26.46
C GLY A 605 0.86 -11.18 26.61
N ASP A 606 -0.36 -11.43 26.14
CA ASP A 606 -0.83 -12.79 25.80
C ASP A 606 -0.25 -13.29 24.48
N SER A 607 0.51 -12.48 23.73
CA SER A 607 1.18 -12.89 22.49
C SER A 607 1.93 -14.19 22.67
N GLY A 608 1.74 -15.14 21.76
CA GLY A 608 2.30 -16.48 21.86
C GLY A 608 1.36 -17.51 22.49
N SER A 609 0.23 -17.11 23.08
CA SER A 609 -0.74 -18.04 23.68
C SER A 609 -1.32 -19.01 22.65
N GLY A 610 -1.44 -20.27 23.06
CA GLY A 610 -2.06 -21.32 22.26
C GLY A 610 -3.57 -21.20 22.32
N VAL A 611 -4.21 -21.11 21.16
CA VAL A 611 -5.66 -21.06 21.01
C VAL A 611 -6.18 -22.44 20.63
N PHE A 612 -7.21 -22.90 21.33
CA PHE A 612 -7.84 -24.20 21.10
C PHE A 612 -9.29 -24.00 20.68
N VAL A 613 -9.77 -24.79 19.73
CA VAL A 613 -11.21 -24.96 19.48
C VAL A 613 -11.77 -25.90 20.53
N LYS A 614 -12.91 -25.52 21.11
CA LYS A 614 -13.68 -26.38 22.02
C LYS A 614 -14.73 -27.14 21.21
N GLU A 615 -14.51 -28.44 21.07
CA GLU A 615 -15.42 -29.36 20.39
C GLU A 615 -16.67 -29.65 21.25
N SER A 616 -17.72 -30.17 20.62
CA SER A 616 -18.99 -30.47 21.31
C SER A 616 -18.87 -31.54 22.40
N ASP A 617 -17.89 -32.44 22.28
CA ASP A 617 -17.56 -33.46 23.27
C ASP A 617 -16.65 -32.94 24.41
N GLY A 618 -16.29 -31.66 24.37
CA GLY A 618 -15.39 -31.01 25.32
C GLY A 618 -13.91 -31.18 25.00
N ALA A 619 -13.54 -31.89 23.93
CA ALA A 619 -12.16 -31.99 23.49
C ALA A 619 -11.61 -30.62 23.04
N LEU A 620 -10.33 -30.41 23.31
CA LEU A 620 -9.61 -29.21 22.89
C LEU A 620 -8.67 -29.55 21.74
N LYS A 621 -8.92 -28.96 20.58
CA LYS A 621 -8.03 -29.10 19.42
C LYS A 621 -7.22 -27.84 19.22
N PRO A 622 -5.88 -27.91 19.14
CA PRO A 622 -5.03 -26.78 18.79
C PRO A 622 -5.48 -26.11 17.49
N LEU A 623 -5.67 -24.79 17.51
CA LEU A 623 -6.07 -23.98 16.37
C LEU A 623 -4.90 -23.15 15.83
N GLY A 624 -4.25 -22.40 16.73
CA GLY A 624 -3.31 -21.37 16.32
C GLY A 624 -2.66 -20.61 17.47
N ILE A 625 -1.74 -19.69 17.16
CA ILE A 625 -1.06 -18.84 18.14
C ILE A 625 -1.63 -17.42 18.05
N ALA A 626 -2.09 -16.87 19.16
CA ALA A 626 -2.55 -15.48 19.21
C ALA A 626 -1.36 -14.53 19.22
N PHE A 627 -1.36 -13.50 18.36
CA PHE A 627 -0.19 -12.63 18.17
C PHE A 627 -0.51 -11.13 18.06
N ALA A 628 -1.68 -10.76 17.57
CA ALA A 628 -2.09 -9.36 17.44
C ALA A 628 -3.54 -9.16 17.86
N PHE A 629 -3.86 -7.95 18.30
CA PHE A 629 -5.16 -7.59 18.86
C PHE A 629 -5.68 -6.30 18.26
N LEU A 630 -6.96 -6.34 17.86
CA LEU A 630 -7.83 -5.20 17.66
C LEU A 630 -8.83 -5.14 18.82
N ASN A 631 -9.40 -3.99 19.17
CA ASN A 631 -10.40 -3.96 20.28
C ASN A 631 -11.51 -4.98 20.07
N SER A 632 -11.97 -5.08 18.83
CA SER A 632 -13.09 -5.93 18.45
C SER A 632 -12.73 -7.42 18.42
N GLN A 633 -11.49 -7.76 18.06
CA GLN A 633 -11.10 -9.11 17.71
C GLN A 633 -9.60 -9.38 17.83
N THR A 634 -9.24 -10.64 18.01
CA THR A 634 -7.85 -11.10 18.07
C THR A 634 -7.47 -11.81 16.79
N ALA A 635 -6.29 -11.49 16.26
CA ALA A 635 -5.68 -12.22 15.16
C ALA A 635 -4.86 -13.41 15.68
N VAL A 636 -5.21 -14.59 15.17
CA VAL A 636 -4.57 -15.86 15.53
C VAL A 636 -3.98 -16.49 14.26
N CYS A 637 -2.68 -16.80 14.28
CA CYS A 637 -2.01 -17.41 13.14
C CYS A 637 -2.24 -18.92 13.09
N ARG A 638 -2.22 -19.52 11.90
CA ARG A 638 -2.51 -20.95 11.69
C ARG A 638 -1.25 -21.78 11.92
N ILE A 639 -1.33 -22.81 12.75
CA ILE A 639 -0.16 -23.65 13.10
C ILE A 639 -0.11 -24.97 12.32
N ASP A 640 -1.17 -25.33 11.61
CA ASP A 640 -1.31 -26.60 10.89
C ASP A 640 -0.17 -26.84 9.88
N GLU A 641 0.11 -25.86 9.03
CA GLU A 641 1.18 -25.95 8.03
C GLU A 641 2.57 -26.06 8.68
N ILE A 642 2.79 -25.37 9.80
CA ILE A 642 4.09 -25.34 10.50
C ILE A 642 4.33 -26.61 11.31
N VAL A 643 3.33 -27.09 12.04
CA VAL A 643 3.40 -28.36 12.76
C VAL A 643 3.69 -29.50 11.78
N LYS A 644 3.13 -29.44 10.58
CA LYS A 644 3.42 -30.41 9.51
C LYS A 644 4.82 -30.23 8.91
N SER A 645 5.22 -29.01 8.56
CA SER A 645 6.50 -28.77 7.86
C SER A 645 7.72 -29.00 8.75
N LEU A 646 7.60 -28.73 10.05
CA LEU A 646 8.65 -28.95 11.05
C LEU A 646 8.58 -30.34 11.70
N ASP A 647 7.70 -31.21 11.22
CA ASP A 647 7.50 -32.58 11.72
C ASP A 647 7.29 -32.64 13.25
N LEU A 648 6.38 -31.79 13.73
CA LEU A 648 6.05 -31.63 15.14
C LEU A 648 4.79 -32.40 15.52
N THR A 649 4.71 -32.74 16.81
CA THR A 649 3.50 -33.20 17.49
C THR A 649 3.19 -32.24 18.63
N ILE A 650 1.94 -31.78 18.73
CA ILE A 650 1.48 -31.01 19.89
C ILE A 650 1.14 -31.99 21.01
N VAL A 651 1.66 -31.71 22.20
CA VAL A 651 1.50 -32.58 23.37
C VAL A 651 0.90 -31.80 24.53
N LYS A 652 0.25 -32.54 25.44
CA LYS A 652 -0.21 -32.05 26.73
C LYS A 652 0.20 -33.05 27.81
N TYR A 653 0.90 -32.60 28.84
CA TYR A 653 1.26 -33.46 29.97
C TYR A 653 0.04 -33.75 30.83
N ARG A 654 -0.08 -35.00 31.29
CA ARG A 654 -1.13 -35.42 32.22
C ARG A 654 -0.75 -34.88 33.60
N THR A 655 -1.60 -34.05 34.18
CA THR A 655 -1.50 -33.73 35.60
C THR A 655 -1.71 -35.01 36.39
N SER A 656 -0.72 -35.37 37.22
CA SER A 656 -0.91 -36.46 38.19
C SER A 656 -2.14 -36.14 39.05
N PRO A 657 -3.02 -37.12 39.30
CA PRO A 657 -4.29 -36.90 40.00
C PRO A 657 -4.13 -36.32 41.41
#